data_AF-A0A4Y6UZT1-F1
#
_entry.id   AF-A0A4Y6UZT1-F1
#
_cell.length_a   1.000
_cell.length_b   1.000
_cell.length_c   1.000
_cell.angle_alpha   90.00
_cell.angle_beta   90.00
_cell.angle_gamma   90.00
#
_symmetry.space_group_name_H-M   'P 1'
#
loop_
_entity.id
_entity.type
_entity.pdbx_description
1 polymer ?
#
loop_
_entity_poly.entity_id
_entity_poly.type
_entity_poly.pdbx_seq_one_letter_code
_entity_poly.pdbx_strand_id
1 'polypeptide(L)'
;MTQSELEANRICVPIRLEAMPVGASPKPTVFANIPDDFSRLSLDLLGSAVPSDLMGTQTRQKPGVHLNWSLPEGLRQGFQAREETEPEYPNVPERWIVTRLWSTEAQPDLLLARHWIVESDALEEGADLSLHNADSLTYPRPEDPRRLYRILGRSYPHEATVAEPAGRLSSLTALGPGNPAFSAMYPYHVNVLGFYDDLTDETGSRLEHVSIGYVVRGMYRDGRALLRSAEECRERYGWQPPEALVYPASPVLHGMLSDLRWIDDRTDYNGPTIRNLPMPKLAVGNTSAEAVAALHGQHERSGERLMSVLLHDQSHKLLNLNGIYQADYAQHDRRFVVHAEQKAYRLQPDRPESDESDRSDLSPTDRMVYRNLQRGIDERYRLSFDADAKRSSIYDLWCKYMIKAQNKNPNEKPAIRKWMTAYREQLYQRILELDNAEIALEQAEEHLRLLERQLAAAVQGAYELKQASGSRYYVPNPPVLLLSGAGRGPLFDSQSPEGGQAALPCRTLRETISALRFEITVRGQAYAPIIQAAALLPIAMVQGEYPRLLLEGALLCPGSADRIVTRIAQQLGLTPFSPEERAQVKAQVRRMQRELTAKPVDPEERLPSAIFAAVWTPPWNPVLLCWRGLYYPDSALIGSRPALDHWTFGESDYVFSGPPVDTGNPVALSGRIFLTPHISRQLQAMAAKTLGDDLPGSLGTLHQADYLSQALDGFNEAFLMSLLSLCFPVMVPPAGSAELADDVANALTGYAVEQPRFDTFFSPLRGGFFKFDQLRLIDTFGQFQEIDCGECARAEDLRDSADVLGQYVMLPPRFIQPSRLAFDWIQARSAEICDFDLADSPVCGWLMPNHADQTLMIYDERGSMLGYLIATAFDGNGVQWRDAPGRPAAPAAAGLPGELPAAMNAEMQGFLGEMLRRSRELGEDVLTPFLRTVDSALWDVDRPSSAAPGGLSLFVGRPLVLARARIRLVQAGPPAAYKQLEPNNKPVPPIPDISIRAFEMPLWIGEQRHTEDGTIGFFVQSGDSAQHGYRQFNSAYAPENVQEHTPENEASGYFRRNRRIDIPADERAEGTTVSLILDPLSSIRLISGILPVSEQRIPQERIESALNRLYVMLYTGPLLLGEGRPLLPLTRLPDREWALITPGEAEDWIETQPLQPSNGNAFLAAPPIRAVEGWLQSKKGGDHESKPSS
;
A
#
# COMPACT_ATOMS: atom_id res chain seq x y z
N MET A 1 -19.76 49.65 -11.67
CA MET A 1 -18.62 49.75 -10.73
C MET A 1 -17.70 50.85 -11.21
N THR A 2 -17.28 51.73 -10.30
CA THR A 2 -16.21 52.68 -10.59
C THR A 2 -14.89 51.92 -10.84
N GLN A 3 -13.93 52.50 -11.58
CA GLN A 3 -12.61 51.88 -11.80
C GLN A 3 -11.92 51.55 -10.47
N SER A 4 -12.16 52.39 -9.45
CA SER A 4 -11.75 52.18 -8.07
C SER A 4 -12.32 50.87 -7.49
N GLU A 5 -13.64 50.65 -7.54
CA GLU A 5 -14.28 49.41 -7.04
C GLU A 5 -13.79 48.16 -7.78
N LEU A 6 -13.59 48.25 -9.10
CA LEU A 6 -13.03 47.16 -9.91
C LEU A 6 -11.61 46.76 -9.46
N GLU A 7 -10.79 47.71 -9.03
CA GLU A 7 -9.44 47.44 -8.52
C GLU A 7 -9.41 46.86 -7.09
N ALA A 8 -10.45 47.11 -6.27
CA ALA A 8 -10.56 46.59 -4.91
C ALA A 8 -11.08 45.13 -4.85
N ASN A 9 -11.77 44.67 -5.90
CA ASN A 9 -12.32 43.31 -6.03
C ASN A 9 -11.36 42.35 -6.78
N ARG A 10 -10.06 42.68 -6.88
CA ARG A 10 -9.07 41.86 -7.59
C ARG A 10 -7.94 41.46 -6.66
N ILE A 11 -7.76 40.16 -6.47
CA ILE A 11 -6.66 39.58 -5.69
C ILE A 11 -5.54 39.15 -6.65
N CYS A 12 -4.34 39.68 -6.43
CA CYS A 12 -3.12 39.35 -7.16
C CYS A 12 -2.46 38.15 -6.49
N VAL A 13 -2.52 37.00 -7.15
CA VAL A 13 -1.95 35.74 -6.70
C VAL A 13 -0.60 35.56 -7.40
N PRO A 14 0.53 35.43 -6.67
CA PRO A 14 1.84 35.27 -7.29
C PRO A 14 2.01 33.86 -7.88
N ILE A 15 2.67 33.78 -9.05
CA ILE A 15 3.09 32.53 -9.70
C ILE A 15 4.58 32.56 -9.99
N ARG A 16 5.19 31.38 -10.00
CA ARG A 16 6.61 31.21 -10.34
C ARG A 16 6.76 31.02 -11.84
N LEU A 17 7.66 31.79 -12.45
CA LEU A 17 8.04 31.64 -13.86
C LEU A 17 9.38 30.91 -13.99
N GLU A 18 9.47 30.02 -14.96
CA GLU A 18 10.71 29.40 -15.41
C GLU A 18 10.90 29.64 -16.90
N ALA A 19 12.15 29.67 -17.35
CA ALA A 19 12.48 29.77 -18.77
C ALA A 19 13.62 28.84 -19.13
N MET A 20 13.46 28.19 -20.28
CA MET A 20 14.49 27.40 -20.94
C MET A 20 14.89 28.07 -22.25
N PRO A 21 16.04 28.79 -22.29
CA PRO A 21 16.61 29.26 -23.54
C PRO A 21 17.17 28.06 -24.33
N VAL A 22 16.83 27.94 -25.60
CA VAL A 22 17.26 26.86 -26.49
C VAL A 22 17.98 27.46 -27.69
N GLY A 23 19.25 27.12 -27.86
CA GLY A 23 20.03 27.49 -29.05
C GLY A 23 20.05 26.40 -30.12
N ALA A 24 20.54 26.80 -31.29
CA ALA A 24 20.98 25.99 -32.41
C ALA A 24 22.40 25.42 -32.33
N SER A 25 22.88 25.16 -31.12
CA SER A 25 24.18 24.55 -30.88
C SER A 25 24.43 23.29 -31.73
N PRO A 26 25.66 23.10 -32.24
CA PRO A 26 26.05 21.89 -32.98
C PRO A 26 26.05 20.60 -32.12
N LYS A 27 26.08 20.73 -30.78
CA LYS A 27 25.81 19.63 -29.85
C LYS A 27 24.47 19.90 -29.15
N PRO A 28 23.34 19.52 -29.77
CA PRO A 28 22.04 19.85 -29.22
C PRO A 28 21.79 19.11 -27.91
N THR A 29 21.10 19.77 -26.99
CA THR A 29 20.45 19.10 -25.87
C THR A 29 19.31 18.22 -26.43
N VAL A 30 19.26 16.96 -26.02
CA VAL A 30 18.21 16.01 -26.44
C VAL A 30 17.08 16.08 -25.42
N PHE A 31 15.84 16.02 -25.91
CA PHE A 31 14.63 16.08 -25.08
C PHE A 31 13.88 14.76 -25.14
N ALA A 32 13.17 14.43 -24.08
CA ALA A 32 12.29 13.27 -24.06
C ALA A 32 11.03 13.56 -24.89
N ASN A 33 10.58 12.58 -25.68
CA ASN A 33 9.29 12.67 -26.36
C ASN A 33 8.19 12.12 -25.44
N ILE A 34 7.60 13.00 -24.64
CA ILE A 34 6.65 12.64 -23.57
C ILE A 34 5.17 12.90 -23.89
N PRO A 35 4.78 13.94 -24.67
CA PRO A 35 3.37 14.28 -24.86
C PRO A 35 2.58 13.13 -25.48
N ASP A 36 1.35 12.94 -25.00
CA ASP A 36 0.40 11.99 -25.57
C ASP A 36 -0.16 12.56 -26.89
N ASP A 37 -0.26 11.72 -27.92
CA ASP A 37 -0.72 12.09 -29.26
C ASP A 37 -2.10 11.49 -29.55
N PHE A 38 -3.15 12.22 -29.20
CA PHE A 38 -4.53 11.79 -29.38
C PHE A 38 -4.97 11.75 -30.85
N SER A 39 -4.19 12.30 -31.79
CA SER A 39 -4.48 12.14 -33.22
C SER A 39 -4.44 10.68 -33.66
N ARG A 40 -3.67 9.85 -32.94
CA ARG A 40 -3.53 8.40 -33.17
C ARG A 40 -4.75 7.59 -32.77
N LEU A 41 -5.73 8.17 -32.05
CA LEU A 41 -7.03 7.51 -31.82
C LEU A 41 -7.72 7.15 -33.14
N SER A 42 -7.49 7.91 -34.20
CA SER A 42 -7.99 7.59 -35.54
C SER A 42 -7.37 6.32 -36.16
N LEU A 43 -6.20 5.90 -35.66
CA LEU A 43 -5.48 4.70 -36.08
C LEU A 43 -5.73 3.52 -35.15
N ASP A 44 -5.83 3.79 -33.84
CA ASP A 44 -6.10 2.81 -32.80
C ASP A 44 -7.09 3.37 -31.77
N LEU A 45 -8.35 2.92 -31.88
CA LEU A 45 -9.41 3.32 -30.96
C LEU A 45 -9.28 2.69 -29.56
N LEU A 46 -8.37 1.75 -29.33
CA LEU A 46 -8.08 1.29 -27.98
C LEU A 46 -7.08 2.22 -27.28
N GLY A 47 -6.51 3.18 -28.00
CA GLY A 47 -5.62 4.18 -27.43
C GLY A 47 -4.24 3.69 -27.02
N SER A 48 -3.88 2.44 -27.32
CA SER A 48 -2.56 1.87 -27.00
C SER A 48 -1.43 2.62 -27.72
N ALA A 49 -1.74 3.24 -28.86
CA ALA A 49 -0.79 4.06 -29.62
C ALA A 49 -0.71 5.54 -29.18
N VAL A 50 -1.60 6.00 -28.30
CA VAL A 50 -1.67 7.42 -27.87
C VAL A 50 -0.45 7.83 -27.06
N PRO A 51 0.00 7.06 -26.05
CA PRO A 51 1.22 7.39 -25.34
C PRO A 51 2.44 7.41 -26.28
N SER A 52 3.31 8.40 -26.09
CA SER A 52 4.61 8.40 -26.76
C SER A 52 5.52 7.28 -26.24
N ASP A 53 6.51 6.90 -27.05
CA ASP A 53 7.51 5.91 -26.66
C ASP A 53 8.28 6.38 -25.41
N LEU A 54 8.27 5.56 -24.36
CA LEU A 54 8.85 5.86 -23.04
C LEU A 54 10.33 6.28 -23.13
N MET A 55 11.08 5.67 -24.07
CA MET A 55 12.50 5.96 -24.29
C MET A 55 12.74 6.77 -25.58
N GLY A 56 11.66 7.27 -26.20
CA GLY A 56 11.71 8.10 -27.39
C GLY A 56 12.41 9.43 -27.14
N THR A 57 13.25 9.84 -28.09
CA THR A 57 13.98 11.11 -28.04
C THR A 57 13.49 12.05 -29.13
N GLN A 58 13.32 13.32 -28.80
CA GLN A 58 13.10 14.39 -29.75
C GLN A 58 14.42 15.12 -30.01
N THR A 59 14.79 15.25 -31.29
CA THR A 59 16.14 15.70 -31.69
C THR A 59 16.41 17.19 -31.45
N ARG A 60 15.36 18.04 -31.28
CA ARG A 60 15.51 19.45 -30.88
C ARG A 60 14.19 20.17 -30.61
N GLN A 61 14.19 21.05 -29.61
CA GLN A 61 13.19 22.13 -29.47
C GLN A 61 13.54 23.32 -30.39
N LYS A 62 12.56 24.19 -30.66
CA LYS A 62 12.75 25.37 -31.53
C LYS A 62 13.72 26.40 -30.89
N PRO A 63 14.61 27.06 -31.66
CA PRO A 63 15.53 28.04 -31.08
C PRO A 63 14.85 29.33 -30.59
N GLY A 64 14.92 29.58 -29.30
CA GLY A 64 14.25 30.72 -28.66
C GLY A 64 14.16 30.52 -27.15
N VAL A 65 13.18 31.16 -26.51
CA VAL A 65 12.91 30.98 -25.07
C VAL A 65 11.58 30.27 -24.88
N HIS A 66 11.61 29.13 -24.21
CA HIS A 66 10.42 28.42 -23.77
C HIS A 66 10.10 28.80 -22.33
N LEU A 67 8.93 29.38 -22.09
CA LEU A 67 8.45 29.79 -20.78
C LEU A 67 7.47 28.75 -20.23
N ASN A 68 7.61 28.46 -18.95
CA ASN A 68 6.67 27.67 -18.17
C ASN A 68 6.28 28.46 -16.92
N TRP A 69 5.02 28.41 -16.51
CA TRP A 69 4.60 28.99 -15.24
C TRP A 69 3.86 28.01 -14.35
N SER A 70 4.35 27.89 -13.12
CA SER A 70 3.80 26.97 -12.13
C SER A 70 2.63 27.60 -11.42
N LEU A 71 1.51 26.87 -11.40
CA LEU A 71 0.32 27.29 -10.69
C LEU A 71 0.51 27.22 -9.16
N PRO A 72 -0.14 28.12 -8.39
CA PRO A 72 -0.13 28.06 -6.93
C PRO A 72 -0.68 26.71 -6.44
N GLU A 73 -0.20 26.24 -5.30
CA GLU A 73 -0.58 24.93 -4.75
C GLU A 73 -2.10 24.75 -4.61
N GLY A 74 -2.82 25.78 -4.15
CA GLY A 74 -4.28 25.73 -4.04
C GLY A 74 -5.06 25.54 -5.34
N LEU A 75 -4.46 25.76 -6.52
CA LEU A 75 -5.10 25.43 -7.81
C LEU A 75 -4.72 24.02 -8.31
N ARG A 76 -3.78 23.35 -7.66
CA ARG A 76 -3.29 22.01 -8.00
C ARG A 76 -3.83 20.92 -7.08
N GLN A 77 -4.63 21.29 -6.08
CA GLN A 77 -5.26 20.37 -5.12
C GLN A 77 -6.76 20.22 -5.43
N GLY A 78 -7.25 18.99 -5.38
CA GLY A 78 -8.68 18.68 -5.47
C GLY A 78 -9.34 18.83 -4.11
N PHE A 79 -10.52 19.45 -4.06
CA PHE A 79 -11.31 19.59 -2.85
C PHE A 79 -12.45 18.56 -2.86
N GLN A 80 -12.54 17.76 -1.80
CA GLN A 80 -13.57 16.76 -1.63
C GLN A 80 -14.43 17.13 -0.42
N ALA A 81 -15.72 17.44 -0.65
CA ALA A 81 -16.61 17.88 0.43
C ALA A 81 -17.01 16.72 1.37
N ARG A 82 -17.09 15.49 0.83
CA ARG A 82 -17.39 14.23 1.53
C ARG A 82 -16.62 13.10 0.85
N GLU A 83 -16.25 12.06 1.59
CA GLU A 83 -15.51 10.90 1.06
C GLU A 83 -16.18 10.22 -0.16
N GLU A 84 -17.51 10.31 -0.29
CA GLU A 84 -18.29 9.69 -1.38
C GLU A 84 -18.41 10.56 -2.64
N THR A 85 -18.04 11.84 -2.59
CA THR A 85 -18.16 12.77 -3.74
C THR A 85 -16.87 12.86 -4.53
N GLU A 86 -16.91 12.99 -5.86
CA GLU A 86 -15.68 13.19 -6.63
C GLU A 86 -14.94 14.48 -6.20
N PRO A 87 -13.59 14.46 -6.15
CA PRO A 87 -12.82 15.65 -5.84
C PRO A 87 -12.96 16.69 -6.95
N GLU A 88 -13.35 17.91 -6.58
CA GLU A 88 -13.49 19.04 -7.49
C GLU A 88 -12.16 19.81 -7.59
N TYR A 89 -11.64 19.95 -8.81
CA TYR A 89 -10.42 20.73 -9.06
C TYR A 89 -10.76 22.15 -9.48
N PRO A 90 -10.10 23.18 -8.92
CA PRO A 90 -10.33 24.56 -9.31
C PRO A 90 -10.00 24.84 -10.78
N ASN A 91 -10.79 25.73 -11.39
CA ASN A 91 -10.48 26.27 -12.70
C ASN A 91 -9.20 27.12 -12.66
N VAL A 92 -8.41 27.05 -13.71
CA VAL A 92 -7.22 27.89 -13.94
C VAL A 92 -7.55 28.99 -14.96
N PRO A 93 -6.79 30.10 -15.02
CA PRO A 93 -7.05 31.17 -15.96
C PRO A 93 -7.02 30.70 -17.43
N GLU A 94 -8.03 31.11 -18.21
CA GLU A 94 -8.14 30.73 -19.62
C GLU A 94 -7.38 31.68 -20.57
N ARG A 95 -7.03 32.89 -20.11
CA ARG A 95 -6.33 33.88 -20.93
C ARG A 95 -5.13 34.45 -20.21
N TRP A 96 -4.00 34.53 -20.92
CA TRP A 96 -2.75 35.06 -20.39
C TRP A 96 -2.19 36.14 -21.31
N ILE A 97 -1.58 37.17 -20.72
CA ILE A 97 -0.73 38.10 -21.44
C ILE A 97 0.71 37.84 -21.03
N VAL A 98 1.53 37.47 -22.00
CA VAL A 98 2.97 37.34 -21.86
C VAL A 98 3.61 38.61 -22.39
N THR A 99 4.50 39.23 -21.62
CA THR A 99 5.23 40.43 -22.03
C THR A 99 6.72 40.19 -21.91
N ARG A 100 7.45 40.30 -23.02
CA ARG A 100 8.90 40.34 -23.03
C ARG A 100 9.36 41.78 -22.81
N LEU A 101 10.23 41.98 -21.83
CA LEU A 101 11.00 43.20 -21.62
C LEU A 101 12.45 42.93 -22.04
N TRP A 102 13.05 43.79 -22.84
CA TRP A 102 14.48 43.63 -23.17
C TRP A 102 15.21 44.95 -23.39
N SER A 103 16.53 44.86 -23.27
CA SER A 103 17.48 45.91 -23.64
C SER A 103 18.64 45.29 -24.43
N THR A 104 19.19 46.05 -25.38
CA THR A 104 20.33 45.61 -26.19
C THR A 104 21.62 46.15 -25.61
N GLU A 105 22.74 45.43 -25.75
CA GLU A 105 24.05 45.95 -25.32
C GLU A 105 24.45 47.25 -26.05
N ALA A 106 23.96 47.45 -27.28
CA ALA A 106 24.17 48.67 -28.04
C ALA A 106 23.35 49.87 -27.52
N GLN A 107 22.17 49.62 -26.95
CA GLN A 107 21.27 50.66 -26.41
C GLN A 107 20.72 50.24 -25.03
N PRO A 108 21.57 50.14 -24.00
CA PRO A 108 21.17 49.66 -22.68
C PRO A 108 20.16 50.61 -21.98
N ASP A 109 20.11 51.88 -22.39
CA ASP A 109 19.21 52.91 -21.88
C ASP A 109 17.78 52.86 -22.42
N LEU A 110 17.52 51.99 -23.41
CA LEU A 110 16.22 51.81 -24.02
C LEU A 110 15.65 50.47 -23.59
N LEU A 111 14.61 50.51 -22.76
CA LEU A 111 13.82 49.34 -22.39
C LEU A 111 12.66 49.20 -23.38
N LEU A 112 12.60 48.07 -24.07
CA LEU A 112 11.55 47.74 -25.04
C LEU A 112 10.61 46.68 -24.48
N ALA A 113 9.37 46.65 -24.98
CA ALA A 113 8.37 45.66 -24.60
C ALA A 113 7.61 45.12 -25.81
N ARG A 114 7.24 43.83 -25.78
CA ARG A 114 6.39 43.16 -26.77
C ARG A 114 5.42 42.24 -26.06
N HIS A 115 4.18 42.17 -26.54
CA HIS A 115 3.08 41.49 -25.88
C HIS A 115 2.46 40.39 -26.75
N TRP A 116 2.10 39.29 -26.11
CA TRP A 116 1.37 38.17 -26.71
C TRP A 116 0.18 37.78 -25.84
N ILE A 117 -0.86 37.28 -26.48
CA ILE A 117 -2.00 36.66 -25.84
C ILE A 117 -1.85 35.14 -25.98
N VAL A 118 -2.05 34.42 -24.89
CA VAL A 118 -2.24 32.96 -24.88
C VAL A 118 -3.69 32.69 -24.49
N GLU A 119 -4.42 31.98 -25.35
CA GLU A 119 -5.77 31.49 -25.05
C GLU A 119 -5.70 30.00 -24.77
N SER A 120 -5.72 29.65 -23.48
CA SER A 120 -5.49 28.32 -22.95
C SER A 120 -6.69 27.38 -23.15
N ASP A 121 -7.90 27.92 -23.30
CA ASP A 121 -9.15 27.17 -23.46
C ASP A 121 -9.57 26.99 -24.94
N ALA A 122 -8.84 27.58 -25.89
CA ALA A 122 -9.19 27.53 -27.30
C ALA A 122 -9.06 26.10 -27.85
N LEU A 123 -10.10 25.62 -28.52
CA LEU A 123 -10.13 24.33 -29.20
C LEU A 123 -10.27 24.53 -30.70
N GLU A 124 -9.27 24.11 -31.45
CA GLU A 124 -9.27 24.18 -32.91
C GLU A 124 -9.35 22.80 -33.53
N GLU A 125 -9.84 22.75 -34.76
CA GLU A 125 -9.96 21.51 -35.49
C GLU A 125 -8.58 20.98 -35.92
N GLY A 126 -7.74 21.79 -36.56
CA GLY A 126 -6.39 21.41 -37.01
C GLY A 126 -5.30 22.29 -36.42
N ALA A 127 -4.04 21.85 -36.59
CA ALA A 127 -2.86 22.65 -36.27
C ALA A 127 -2.40 23.41 -37.52
N ASP A 128 -2.38 24.74 -37.46
CA ASP A 128 -1.96 25.61 -38.56
C ASP A 128 -1.30 26.89 -37.99
N LEU A 129 -0.33 27.43 -38.72
CA LEU A 129 0.25 28.74 -38.46
C LEU A 129 -0.81 29.85 -38.53
N SER A 130 -1.78 29.73 -39.45
CA SER A 130 -2.88 30.71 -39.60
C SER A 130 -3.82 30.76 -38.39
N LEU A 131 -3.89 29.66 -37.63
CA LEU A 131 -4.71 29.51 -36.42
C LEU A 131 -3.91 29.77 -35.14
N HIS A 132 -2.63 30.14 -35.26
CA HIS A 132 -1.75 30.44 -34.13
C HIS A 132 -1.59 29.28 -33.12
N ASN A 133 -1.73 28.04 -33.60
CA ASN A 133 -1.73 26.83 -32.77
C ASN A 133 -0.85 25.70 -33.34
N ALA A 134 0.06 26.03 -34.27
CA ALA A 134 0.88 25.03 -34.97
C ALA A 134 1.71 24.12 -34.03
N ASP A 135 2.08 24.63 -32.85
CA ASP A 135 2.86 23.92 -31.83
C ASP A 135 2.02 23.46 -30.63
N SER A 136 0.71 23.68 -30.69
CA SER A 136 -0.22 23.29 -29.65
C SER A 136 -0.51 21.78 -29.69
N LEU A 137 -0.98 21.24 -28.58
CA LEU A 137 -1.08 19.79 -28.39
C LEU A 137 -2.47 19.26 -28.68
N THR A 138 -2.54 17.97 -29.02
CA THR A 138 -3.82 17.29 -29.19
C THR A 138 -4.52 17.09 -27.86
N TYR A 139 -5.85 17.21 -27.86
CA TYR A 139 -6.72 16.99 -26.71
C TYR A 139 -7.86 16.03 -27.13
N PRO A 140 -8.19 14.99 -26.34
CA PRO A 140 -9.20 14.01 -26.69
C PRO A 140 -10.60 14.64 -26.66
N ARG A 141 -11.43 14.27 -27.63
CA ARG A 141 -12.83 14.67 -27.72
C ARG A 141 -13.68 13.48 -28.21
N PRO A 142 -13.83 12.43 -27.37
CA PRO A 142 -14.47 11.19 -27.79
C PRO A 142 -15.96 11.36 -28.13
N GLU A 143 -16.61 12.43 -27.67
CA GLU A 143 -18.02 12.70 -27.99
C GLU A 143 -18.26 13.08 -29.46
N ASP A 144 -17.22 13.47 -30.20
CA ASP A 144 -17.31 13.77 -31.64
C ASP A 144 -16.82 12.58 -32.48
N PRO A 145 -17.72 11.73 -32.99
CA PRO A 145 -17.34 10.52 -33.73
C PRO A 145 -16.66 10.82 -35.08
N ARG A 146 -16.77 12.05 -35.60
CA ARG A 146 -16.08 12.44 -36.83
C ARG A 146 -14.63 12.82 -36.56
N ARG A 147 -14.34 13.34 -35.36
CA ARG A 147 -13.03 13.84 -35.00
C ARG A 147 -12.81 13.71 -33.49
N LEU A 148 -12.21 12.59 -33.11
CA LEU A 148 -11.96 12.15 -31.73
C LEU A 148 -10.95 13.00 -30.95
N TYR A 149 -10.42 14.08 -31.55
CA TYR A 149 -9.48 14.99 -30.91
C TYR A 149 -9.66 16.43 -31.43
N ARG A 150 -9.10 17.39 -30.70
CA ARG A 150 -8.93 18.80 -31.09
C ARG A 150 -7.51 19.26 -30.74
N ILE A 151 -7.13 20.45 -31.16
CA ILE A 151 -5.89 21.10 -30.76
C ILE A 151 -6.21 22.11 -29.66
N LEU A 152 -5.59 21.95 -28.49
CA LEU A 152 -5.83 22.80 -27.31
C LEU A 152 -4.77 23.90 -27.22
N GLY A 153 -5.24 25.13 -27.06
CA GLY A 153 -4.40 26.30 -26.82
C GLY A 153 -3.92 26.97 -28.11
N ARG A 154 -3.72 28.30 -28.06
CA ARG A 154 -3.13 29.08 -29.15
C ARG A 154 -2.44 30.34 -28.61
N SER A 155 -1.43 30.84 -29.31
CA SER A 155 -0.69 32.05 -28.91
C SER A 155 -0.38 32.99 -30.07
N TYR A 156 -0.66 34.28 -29.90
CA TYR A 156 -0.54 35.29 -30.95
C TYR A 156 -0.11 36.67 -30.41
N PRO A 157 0.50 37.53 -31.24
CA PRO A 157 0.83 38.91 -30.85
C PRO A 157 -0.42 39.67 -30.41
N HIS A 158 -0.31 40.51 -29.38
CA HIS A 158 -1.47 41.26 -28.82
C HIS A 158 -2.21 42.12 -29.86
N GLU A 159 -1.49 42.64 -30.85
CA GLU A 159 -2.01 43.51 -31.90
C GLU A 159 -2.71 42.74 -33.04
N ALA A 160 -2.61 41.41 -33.05
CA ALA A 160 -3.22 40.58 -34.08
C ALA A 160 -4.74 40.47 -33.90
N THR A 161 -5.47 40.68 -34.99
CA THR A 161 -6.91 40.39 -35.04
C THR A 161 -7.12 38.91 -35.36
N VAL A 162 -7.56 38.14 -34.37
CA VAL A 162 -7.77 36.68 -34.49
C VAL A 162 -9.26 36.36 -34.43
N ALA A 163 -9.71 35.40 -35.24
CA ALA A 163 -11.09 34.91 -35.22
C ALA A 163 -11.39 34.11 -33.94
N GLU A 164 -12.66 34.01 -33.55
CA GLU A 164 -13.06 33.08 -32.48
C GLU A 164 -12.68 31.63 -32.84
N PRO A 165 -12.22 30.83 -31.87
CA PRO A 165 -11.83 29.45 -32.12
C PRO A 165 -13.05 28.58 -32.44
N ALA A 166 -12.82 27.43 -33.09
CA ALA A 166 -13.88 26.49 -33.44
C ALA A 166 -14.70 26.00 -32.23
N GLY A 167 -14.07 25.94 -31.05
CA GLY A 167 -14.73 25.71 -29.77
C GLY A 167 -13.87 26.19 -28.60
N ARG A 168 -14.42 26.09 -27.40
CA ARG A 168 -13.69 26.38 -26.16
C ARG A 168 -13.95 25.30 -25.12
N LEU A 169 -12.95 25.04 -24.29
CA LEU A 169 -13.06 24.12 -23.17
C LEU A 169 -13.96 24.73 -22.08
N SER A 170 -14.89 23.93 -21.54
CA SER A 170 -15.86 24.38 -20.54
C SER A 170 -15.21 24.65 -19.18
N SER A 171 -14.25 23.81 -18.79
CA SER A 171 -13.47 23.90 -17.56
C SER A 171 -12.03 23.48 -17.85
N LEU A 172 -11.08 24.36 -17.53
CA LEU A 172 -9.64 24.08 -17.61
C LEU A 172 -9.12 24.03 -16.18
N THR A 173 -8.50 22.91 -15.79
CA THR A 173 -7.94 22.72 -14.44
C THR A 173 -6.45 22.43 -14.51
N ALA A 174 -5.82 22.20 -13.35
CA ALA A 174 -4.41 21.79 -13.28
C ALA A 174 -4.15 20.36 -13.79
N LEU A 175 -5.20 19.57 -14.01
CA LEU A 175 -5.14 18.19 -14.52
C LEU A 175 -5.47 18.16 -16.01
N GLY A 176 -4.72 17.34 -16.75
CA GLY A 176 -5.00 17.04 -18.14
C GLY A 176 -5.72 15.69 -18.28
N PRO A 177 -6.18 15.33 -19.50
CA PRO A 177 -6.86 14.07 -19.76
C PRO A 177 -6.00 12.86 -19.41
N GLY A 178 -6.28 12.23 -18.26
CA GLY A 178 -5.51 11.09 -17.74
C GLY A 178 -4.05 11.40 -17.43
N ASN A 179 -3.68 12.68 -17.26
CA ASN A 179 -2.32 13.10 -16.97
C ASN A 179 -2.26 14.10 -15.79
N PRO A 180 -1.83 13.65 -14.59
CA PRO A 180 -1.74 14.52 -13.42
C PRO A 180 -0.56 15.50 -13.44
N ALA A 181 0.43 15.31 -14.32
CA ALA A 181 1.55 16.24 -14.48
C ALA A 181 1.29 17.32 -15.53
N PHE A 182 0.07 17.42 -16.05
CA PHE A 182 -0.30 18.37 -17.09
C PHE A 182 0.13 19.80 -16.79
N SER A 183 -0.09 20.33 -15.59
CA SER A 183 0.30 21.70 -15.24
C SER A 183 1.75 21.86 -14.77
N ALA A 184 2.48 20.75 -14.58
CA ALA A 184 3.83 20.75 -14.04
C ALA A 184 4.90 20.77 -15.14
N MET A 185 4.66 20.07 -16.26
CA MET A 185 5.67 19.87 -17.30
C MET A 185 5.31 20.60 -18.60
N TYR A 186 6.14 21.55 -19.00
CA TYR A 186 5.98 22.36 -20.22
C TYR A 186 5.59 21.55 -21.47
N PRO A 187 6.19 20.37 -21.76
CA PRO A 187 5.82 19.58 -22.93
C PRO A 187 4.33 19.17 -22.98
N TYR A 188 3.61 19.14 -21.86
CA TYR A 188 2.21 18.74 -21.81
C TYR A 188 1.20 19.87 -22.04
N HIS A 189 1.64 21.13 -22.03
CA HIS A 189 0.73 22.29 -22.01
C HIS A 189 1.23 23.48 -22.83
N VAL A 190 2.00 23.22 -23.89
CA VAL A 190 2.47 24.26 -24.82
C VAL A 190 1.28 25.09 -25.34
N ASN A 191 1.39 26.42 -25.27
CA ASN A 191 0.31 27.38 -25.57
C ASN A 191 -0.93 27.29 -24.65
N VAL A 192 -0.80 26.70 -23.46
CA VAL A 192 -1.83 26.66 -22.42
C VAL A 192 -1.31 27.28 -21.12
N LEU A 193 -0.32 26.67 -20.48
CA LEU A 193 0.40 27.22 -19.29
C LEU A 193 1.89 27.47 -19.60
N GLY A 194 2.19 27.61 -20.89
CA GLY A 194 3.53 27.78 -21.41
C GLY A 194 3.50 28.57 -22.71
N PHE A 195 4.63 29.18 -23.04
CA PHE A 195 4.76 30.06 -24.19
C PHE A 195 6.12 29.92 -24.85
N TYR A 196 6.18 29.98 -26.17
CA TYR A 196 7.42 30.00 -26.94
C TYR A 196 7.66 31.39 -27.54
N ASP A 197 8.81 31.97 -27.23
CA ASP A 197 9.28 33.23 -27.79
C ASP A 197 10.39 32.97 -28.82
N ASP A 198 10.14 33.40 -30.06
CA ASP A 198 11.06 33.31 -31.18
C ASP A 198 12.15 34.40 -31.19
N LEU A 199 12.24 35.23 -30.14
CA LEU A 199 13.27 36.25 -29.98
C LEU A 199 13.44 37.18 -31.20
N THR A 200 12.34 37.49 -31.89
CA THR A 200 12.33 38.48 -32.98
C THR A 200 11.93 39.87 -32.48
N ASP A 201 12.49 40.90 -33.09
CA ASP A 201 12.01 42.28 -32.93
C ASP A 201 10.74 42.56 -33.76
N GLU A 202 10.28 43.81 -33.76
CA GLU A 202 9.08 44.24 -34.51
C GLU A 202 9.23 44.09 -36.04
N THR A 203 10.47 44.03 -36.54
CA THR A 203 10.78 43.85 -37.96
C THR A 203 10.92 42.38 -38.36
N GLY A 204 10.84 41.46 -37.39
CA GLY A 204 11.10 40.03 -37.59
C GLY A 204 12.58 39.66 -37.57
N SER A 205 13.48 40.59 -37.20
CA SER A 205 14.92 40.33 -37.10
C SER A 205 15.24 39.60 -35.79
N ARG A 206 16.12 38.59 -35.84
CA ARG A 206 16.57 37.85 -34.64
C ARG A 206 17.38 38.76 -33.72
N LEU A 207 17.09 38.72 -32.43
CA LEU A 207 17.82 39.44 -31.39
C LEU A 207 19.11 38.71 -31.01
N GLU A 208 20.18 39.47 -30.79
CA GLU A 208 21.48 39.00 -30.31
C GLU A 208 22.00 39.91 -29.19
N HIS A 209 22.73 39.36 -28.22
CA HIS A 209 23.34 40.08 -27.10
C HIS A 209 22.34 40.98 -26.34
N VAL A 210 21.25 40.38 -25.88
CA VAL A 210 20.15 41.07 -25.18
C VAL A 210 19.96 40.55 -23.76
N SER A 211 19.59 41.47 -22.86
CA SER A 211 19.08 41.13 -21.52
C SER A 211 17.57 41.07 -21.59
N ILE A 212 16.98 39.98 -21.10
CA ILE A 212 15.55 39.70 -21.21
C ILE A 212 14.94 39.53 -19.82
N GLY A 213 13.71 40.04 -19.66
CA GLY A 213 12.79 39.68 -18.59
C GLY A 213 11.41 39.40 -19.15
N TYR A 214 10.61 38.63 -18.42
CA TYR A 214 9.23 38.32 -18.79
C TYR A 214 8.28 38.71 -17.66
N VAL A 215 7.10 39.21 -18.02
CA VAL A 215 5.99 39.42 -17.10
C VAL A 215 4.77 38.69 -17.66
N VAL A 216 4.19 37.79 -16.87
CA VAL A 216 3.02 36.99 -17.25
C VAL A 216 1.85 37.39 -16.37
N ARG A 217 0.68 37.62 -16.98
CA ARG A 217 -0.56 38.05 -16.32
C ARG A 217 -1.72 37.17 -16.77
N GLY A 218 -2.26 36.35 -15.88
CA GLY A 218 -3.38 35.44 -16.12
C GLY A 218 -4.72 35.98 -15.63
N MET A 219 -5.77 35.79 -16.41
CA MET A 219 -7.11 36.25 -16.11
C MET A 219 -8.18 35.22 -16.45
N TYR A 220 -9.24 35.21 -15.64
CA TYR A 220 -10.41 34.36 -15.85
C TYR A 220 -11.43 35.06 -16.75
N ARG A 221 -11.99 34.33 -17.71
CA ARG A 221 -13.07 34.85 -18.54
C ARG A 221 -14.40 34.83 -17.78
N ASP A 222 -15.25 35.82 -18.02
CA ASP A 222 -16.65 35.87 -17.56
C ASP A 222 -16.88 35.71 -16.03
N GLY A 223 -15.85 35.93 -15.20
CA GLY A 223 -15.95 35.77 -13.75
C GLY A 223 -16.10 34.31 -13.28
N ARG A 224 -15.59 33.34 -14.04
CA ARG A 224 -15.68 31.90 -13.72
C ARG A 224 -15.03 31.50 -12.38
N ALA A 225 -14.04 32.27 -11.91
CA ALA A 225 -13.46 32.11 -10.57
C ALA A 225 -13.80 33.35 -9.72
N LEU A 226 -14.82 33.24 -8.88
CA LEU A 226 -15.21 34.27 -7.92
C LEU A 226 -15.03 33.73 -6.51
N LEU A 227 -14.11 34.34 -5.78
CA LEU A 227 -13.90 34.10 -4.35
C LEU A 227 -15.01 34.83 -3.59
N ARG A 228 -15.67 34.12 -2.69
CA ARG A 228 -16.86 34.60 -1.96
C ARG A 228 -16.51 35.11 -0.57
N SER A 229 -15.46 34.59 0.05
CA SER A 229 -15.02 34.99 1.40
C SER A 229 -13.51 34.85 1.61
N ALA A 230 -13.03 35.42 2.73
CA ALA A 230 -11.64 35.25 3.17
C ALA A 230 -11.34 33.85 3.71
N GLU A 231 -12.34 33.18 4.27
CA GLU A 231 -12.26 31.78 4.71
C GLU A 231 -12.04 30.86 3.53
N GLU A 232 -12.81 31.04 2.43
CA GLU A 232 -12.61 30.28 1.20
C GLU A 232 -11.19 30.42 0.65
N CYS A 233 -10.61 31.63 0.69
CA CYS A 233 -9.22 31.85 0.26
C CYS A 233 -8.23 31.03 1.09
N ARG A 234 -8.40 30.99 2.42
CA ARG A 234 -7.47 30.32 3.33
C ARG A 234 -7.64 28.80 3.33
N GLU A 235 -8.87 28.32 3.45
CA GLU A 235 -9.17 26.89 3.60
C GLU A 235 -9.13 26.14 2.27
N ARG A 236 -9.71 26.71 1.20
CA ARG A 236 -9.79 26.03 -0.11
C ARG A 236 -8.52 26.20 -0.92
N TYR A 237 -7.90 27.38 -0.89
CA TYR A 237 -6.78 27.72 -1.77
C TYR A 237 -5.44 27.91 -1.05
N GLY A 238 -5.41 27.93 0.28
CA GLY A 238 -4.20 28.22 1.04
C GLY A 238 -3.64 29.63 0.78
N TRP A 239 -4.49 30.58 0.38
CA TRP A 239 -4.10 31.96 0.11
C TRP A 239 -4.39 32.84 1.31
N GLN A 240 -3.48 33.75 1.63
CA GLN A 240 -3.69 34.78 2.65
C GLN A 240 -4.20 36.06 1.96
N PRO A 241 -5.51 36.35 2.02
CA PRO A 241 -6.06 37.55 1.40
C PRO A 241 -5.73 38.80 2.23
N PRO A 242 -5.54 39.97 1.59
CA PRO A 242 -5.36 41.23 2.29
C PRO A 242 -6.68 41.72 2.91
N GLU A 243 -6.61 42.41 4.05
CA GLU A 243 -7.81 42.91 4.77
C GLU A 243 -8.65 43.88 3.93
N ALA A 244 -8.03 44.59 2.99
CA ALA A 244 -8.69 45.56 2.11
C ALA A 244 -9.44 44.93 0.91
N LEU A 245 -9.42 43.60 0.76
CA LEU A 245 -10.07 42.91 -0.36
C LEU A 245 -11.60 42.93 -0.22
N VAL A 246 -12.29 43.28 -1.30
CA VAL A 246 -13.76 43.32 -1.34
C VAL A 246 -14.31 42.11 -2.09
N TYR A 247 -15.28 41.41 -1.49
CA TYR A 247 -15.92 40.22 -2.05
C TYR A 247 -17.26 40.57 -2.75
N PRO A 248 -17.65 39.85 -3.83
CA PRO A 248 -16.89 38.77 -4.47
C PRO A 248 -15.67 39.32 -5.21
N ALA A 249 -14.55 38.61 -5.07
CA ALA A 249 -13.26 38.97 -5.65
C ALA A 249 -12.88 38.02 -6.79
N SER A 250 -12.19 38.51 -7.83
CA SER A 250 -11.64 37.64 -8.86
C SER A 250 -10.11 37.58 -8.76
N PRO A 251 -9.52 36.38 -8.87
CA PRO A 251 -8.08 36.21 -8.88
C PRO A 251 -7.45 36.66 -10.20
N VAL A 252 -6.27 37.25 -10.10
CA VAL A 252 -5.36 37.59 -11.20
C VAL A 252 -4.02 36.94 -10.88
N LEU A 253 -3.60 35.98 -11.69
CA LEU A 253 -2.33 35.30 -11.50
C LEU A 253 -1.23 36.13 -12.16
N HIS A 254 -0.09 36.32 -11.50
CA HIS A 254 0.99 37.13 -12.05
C HIS A 254 2.38 36.68 -11.57
N GLY A 255 3.36 36.79 -12.45
CA GLY A 255 4.75 36.47 -12.15
C GLY A 255 5.69 37.24 -13.07
N MET A 256 6.94 37.38 -12.64
CA MET A 256 8.02 37.93 -13.45
C MET A 256 9.27 37.05 -13.40
N LEU A 257 10.00 37.04 -14.50
CA LEU A 257 11.30 36.41 -14.64
C LEU A 257 12.30 37.47 -15.09
N SER A 258 13.49 37.45 -14.53
CA SER A 258 14.52 38.45 -14.84
C SER A 258 15.93 37.84 -14.94
N ASP A 259 16.90 38.67 -15.36
CA ASP A 259 18.31 38.30 -15.52
C ASP A 259 18.58 37.15 -16.54
N LEU A 260 17.67 36.92 -17.50
CA LEU A 260 17.95 36.03 -18.62
C LEU A 260 18.82 36.75 -19.66
N ARG A 261 19.98 36.19 -20.00
CA ARG A 261 20.88 36.74 -21.03
C ARG A 261 20.86 35.87 -22.28
N TRP A 262 20.48 36.46 -23.40
CA TRP A 262 20.55 35.82 -24.71
C TRP A 262 21.74 36.36 -25.50
N ILE A 263 22.67 35.48 -25.87
CA ILE A 263 23.88 35.81 -26.62
C ILE A 263 23.57 35.67 -28.11
N ASP A 264 23.39 34.44 -28.60
CA ASP A 264 23.08 34.13 -29.98
C ASP A 264 22.37 32.76 -30.11
N ASP A 265 22.00 32.43 -31.34
CA ASP A 265 21.44 31.12 -31.69
C ASP A 265 22.47 30.00 -31.59
N ARG A 266 23.78 30.23 -31.53
CA ARG A 266 24.77 29.14 -31.57
C ARG A 266 25.14 28.62 -30.18
N THR A 267 24.77 29.35 -29.15
CA THR A 267 25.10 29.05 -27.76
C THR A 267 24.31 27.84 -27.22
N ASP A 268 25.01 26.95 -26.50
CA ASP A 268 24.39 25.84 -25.75
C ASP A 268 24.12 26.27 -24.31
N TYR A 269 22.89 26.74 -24.04
CA TYR A 269 22.54 27.30 -22.74
C TYR A 269 22.33 26.24 -21.64
N ASN A 270 21.81 25.05 -21.99
CA ASN A 270 21.39 24.04 -21.01
C ASN A 270 22.30 22.81 -20.99
N GLY A 271 22.87 22.43 -22.13
CA GLY A 271 23.68 21.22 -22.24
C GLY A 271 24.85 21.14 -21.26
N PRO A 272 25.60 22.23 -20.97
CA PRO A 272 26.66 22.20 -19.97
C PRO A 272 26.16 21.87 -18.56
N THR A 273 24.98 22.38 -18.18
CA THR A 273 24.37 22.11 -16.87
C THR A 273 24.01 20.64 -16.75
N ILE A 274 23.26 20.10 -17.72
CA ILE A 274 22.79 18.70 -17.72
C ILE A 274 23.97 17.72 -17.70
N ARG A 275 25.00 17.97 -18.52
CA ARG A 275 26.18 17.09 -18.60
C ARG A 275 27.04 17.07 -17.33
N ASN A 276 26.91 18.08 -16.47
CA ASN A 276 27.65 18.22 -15.22
C ASN A 276 26.80 17.90 -13.98
N LEU A 277 25.56 17.44 -14.16
CA LEU A 277 24.73 17.01 -13.03
C LEU A 277 25.37 15.82 -12.30
N PRO A 278 25.28 15.78 -10.96
CA PRO A 278 25.71 14.61 -10.21
C PRO A 278 24.88 13.38 -10.63
N MET A 279 25.50 12.20 -10.64
CA MET A 279 24.75 10.96 -10.85
C MET A 279 24.01 10.58 -9.56
N PRO A 280 22.67 10.37 -9.62
CA PRO A 280 21.91 9.94 -8.46
C PRO A 280 22.32 8.53 -8.00
N LYS A 281 22.27 8.29 -6.68
CA LYS A 281 22.40 6.93 -6.13
C LYS A 281 21.07 6.21 -6.19
N LEU A 282 21.10 4.92 -6.54
CA LEU A 282 19.92 4.05 -6.66
C LEU A 282 19.77 3.14 -5.45
N ALA A 283 18.54 3.00 -4.95
CA ALA A 283 18.18 1.94 -4.02
C ALA A 283 16.80 1.35 -4.30
N VAL A 284 16.58 0.09 -3.92
CA VAL A 284 15.35 -0.66 -4.19
C VAL A 284 14.90 -1.38 -2.91
N GLY A 285 13.60 -1.29 -2.61
CA GLY A 285 12.95 -1.98 -1.49
C GLY A 285 11.50 -2.36 -1.82
N ASN A 286 10.81 -3.09 -0.95
CA ASN A 286 9.35 -3.27 -1.09
C ASN A 286 8.58 -2.05 -0.57
N THR A 287 9.25 -1.19 0.20
CA THR A 287 8.76 0.10 0.67
C THR A 287 9.85 1.17 0.52
N SER A 288 9.46 2.45 0.52
CA SER A 288 10.43 3.56 0.51
C SER A 288 11.37 3.53 1.72
N ALA A 289 10.88 3.08 2.87
CA ALA A 289 11.67 2.96 4.09
C ALA A 289 12.74 1.86 3.98
N GLU A 290 12.39 0.69 3.44
CA GLU A 290 13.35 -0.38 3.15
C GLU A 290 14.44 0.09 2.17
N ALA A 291 14.06 0.83 1.11
CA ALA A 291 15.02 1.36 0.14
C ALA A 291 15.99 2.39 0.77
N VAL A 292 15.50 3.28 1.64
CA VAL A 292 16.37 4.22 2.39
C VAL A 292 17.28 3.48 3.36
N ALA A 293 16.74 2.48 4.08
CA ALA A 293 17.52 1.65 4.98
C ALA A 293 18.65 0.92 4.23
N ALA A 294 18.38 0.38 3.05
CA ALA A 294 19.38 -0.26 2.20
C ALA A 294 20.47 0.72 1.74
N LEU A 295 20.09 1.95 1.35
CA LEU A 295 21.02 2.98 0.90
C LEU A 295 22.04 3.37 1.99
N HIS A 296 21.61 3.42 3.26
CA HIS A 296 22.47 3.76 4.40
C HIS A 296 23.09 2.56 5.11
N GLY A 297 22.49 1.38 4.97
CA GLY A 297 22.91 0.11 5.58
C GLY A 297 24.15 -0.53 4.94
N GLN A 298 24.82 0.16 4.01
CA GLN A 298 25.98 -0.35 3.25
C GLN A 298 27.14 -0.86 4.11
N HIS A 299 27.24 -0.43 5.37
CA HIS A 299 28.36 -0.74 6.27
C HIS A 299 28.02 -1.79 7.35
N GLU A 300 26.74 -2.04 7.66
CA GLU A 300 26.32 -2.98 8.71
C GLU A 300 24.86 -3.46 8.55
N ARG A 301 24.65 -4.78 8.44
CA ARG A 301 23.31 -5.40 8.26
C ARG A 301 22.35 -5.09 9.42
N SER A 302 22.86 -5.04 10.65
CA SER A 302 22.08 -4.68 11.83
C SER A 302 21.60 -3.22 11.77
N GLY A 303 22.37 -2.32 11.15
CA GLY A 303 21.99 -0.93 10.96
C GLY A 303 20.82 -0.76 10.00
N GLU A 304 20.76 -1.59 8.94
CA GLU A 304 19.63 -1.63 7.99
C GLU A 304 18.32 -2.00 8.68
N ARG A 305 18.29 -3.13 9.42
CA ARG A 305 17.07 -3.58 10.13
C ARG A 305 16.58 -2.55 11.15
N LEU A 306 17.49 -2.02 11.98
CA LEU A 306 17.14 -1.01 12.98
C LEU A 306 16.59 0.27 12.34
N MET A 307 17.17 0.71 11.22
CA MET A 307 16.67 1.85 10.46
C MET A 307 15.26 1.57 9.94
N SER A 308 15.01 0.41 9.33
CA SER A 308 13.67 0.04 8.85
C SER A 308 12.63 0.03 9.99
N VAL A 309 12.97 -0.54 11.15
CA VAL A 309 12.10 -0.52 12.36
C VAL A 309 11.81 0.92 12.80
N LEU A 310 12.80 1.80 12.79
CA LEU A 310 12.63 3.21 13.15
C LEU A 310 11.76 3.96 12.13
N LEU A 311 12.05 3.83 10.83
CA LEU A 311 11.29 4.41 9.71
C LEU A 311 9.82 3.99 9.70
N HIS A 312 9.55 2.83 10.28
CA HIS A 312 8.22 2.26 10.40
C HIS A 312 7.52 2.55 11.73
N ASP A 313 8.12 3.32 12.64
CA ASP A 313 7.59 3.64 13.97
C ASP A 313 7.34 2.40 14.85
N GLN A 314 8.25 1.42 14.76
CA GLN A 314 8.15 0.12 15.43
C GLN A 314 9.17 -0.09 16.56
N SER A 315 9.92 0.95 16.93
CA SER A 315 10.95 0.88 17.99
C SER A 315 10.38 0.42 19.35
N HIS A 316 9.14 0.79 19.66
CA HIS A 316 8.45 0.37 20.89
C HIS A 316 8.29 -1.16 20.99
N LYS A 317 8.22 -1.88 19.86
CA LYS A 317 8.11 -3.34 19.86
C LYS A 317 9.38 -4.01 20.36
N LEU A 318 10.55 -3.43 20.10
CA LEU A 318 11.84 -3.98 20.53
C LEU A 318 12.01 -4.01 22.06
N LEU A 319 11.12 -3.35 22.81
CA LEU A 319 11.10 -3.41 24.27
C LEU A 319 10.45 -4.69 24.81
N ASN A 320 9.74 -5.44 23.97
CA ASN A 320 9.08 -6.70 24.33
C ASN A 320 10.04 -7.89 24.19
N LEU A 321 9.80 -8.97 24.95
CA LEU A 321 10.58 -10.23 24.90
C LEU A 321 10.70 -10.80 23.47
N ASN A 322 9.61 -10.77 22.70
CA ASN A 322 9.58 -11.21 21.29
C ASN A 322 9.65 -10.04 20.28
N GLY A 323 10.17 -8.89 20.72
CA GLY A 323 10.09 -7.63 19.97
C GLY A 323 10.69 -7.67 18.56
N ILE A 324 11.77 -8.43 18.37
CA ILE A 324 12.42 -8.62 17.06
C ILE A 324 11.46 -9.32 16.08
N TYR A 325 10.88 -10.45 16.47
CA TYR A 325 9.91 -11.17 15.63
C TYR A 325 8.65 -10.33 15.36
N GLN A 326 8.14 -9.63 16.38
CA GLN A 326 6.99 -8.73 16.22
C GLN A 326 7.28 -7.56 15.26
N ALA A 327 8.53 -7.12 15.16
CA ALA A 327 8.97 -6.14 14.19
C ALA A 327 9.11 -6.79 12.80
N ASP A 328 9.77 -7.93 12.67
CA ASP A 328 9.99 -8.64 11.40
C ASP A 328 8.66 -9.03 10.72
N TYR A 329 7.68 -9.57 11.48
CA TYR A 329 6.36 -9.88 10.93
C TYR A 329 5.63 -8.62 10.46
N ALA A 330 5.73 -7.53 11.23
CA ALA A 330 5.06 -6.29 10.85
C ALA A 330 5.79 -5.54 9.72
N GLN A 331 7.07 -5.81 9.48
CA GLN A 331 7.77 -5.40 8.27
C GLN A 331 7.31 -6.24 7.08
N HIS A 332 7.25 -7.56 7.23
CA HIS A 332 6.73 -8.47 6.21
C HIS A 332 5.31 -8.09 5.76
N ASP A 333 4.40 -7.81 6.70
CA ASP A 333 3.02 -7.41 6.41
C ASP A 333 2.95 -6.10 5.59
N ARG A 334 3.89 -5.17 5.79
CA ARG A 334 3.97 -3.90 5.03
C ARG A 334 4.43 -4.07 3.58
N ARG A 335 4.91 -5.27 3.21
CA ARG A 335 5.23 -5.64 1.83
C ARG A 335 4.00 -6.02 1.02
N PHE A 336 2.81 -5.91 1.61
CA PHE A 336 1.53 -6.18 0.99
C PHE A 336 0.59 -4.98 1.11
N VAL A 337 -0.22 -4.80 0.07
CA VAL A 337 -1.36 -3.88 0.06
C VAL A 337 -2.64 -4.69 0.25
N VAL A 338 -3.56 -4.14 1.05
CA VAL A 338 -4.92 -4.67 1.19
C VAL A 338 -5.71 -4.26 -0.05
N HIS A 339 -6.05 -5.22 -0.90
CA HIS A 339 -6.83 -4.98 -2.12
C HIS A 339 -8.33 -4.89 -1.80
N ALA A 340 -8.83 -5.77 -0.94
CA ALA A 340 -10.21 -5.78 -0.50
C ALA A 340 -10.31 -6.22 0.97
N GLU A 341 -11.24 -5.63 1.71
CA GLU A 341 -11.54 -5.98 3.10
C GLU A 341 -13.01 -6.40 3.21
N GLN A 342 -13.23 -7.62 3.72
CA GLN A 342 -14.57 -8.10 4.04
C GLN A 342 -15.08 -7.40 5.29
N LYS A 343 -16.29 -6.86 5.24
CA LYS A 343 -17.00 -6.39 6.44
C LYS A 343 -17.73 -7.56 7.08
N ALA A 344 -17.39 -7.89 8.32
CA ALA A 344 -18.08 -8.92 9.09
C ALA A 344 -18.94 -8.26 10.17
N TYR A 345 -20.06 -8.87 10.51
CA TYR A 345 -20.83 -8.45 11.68
C TYR A 345 -20.24 -9.06 12.95
N ARG A 346 -20.32 -8.34 14.07
CA ARG A 346 -20.06 -8.87 15.40
C ARG A 346 -21.19 -8.51 16.35
N LEU A 347 -21.44 -9.39 17.31
CA LEU A 347 -22.42 -9.17 18.38
C LEU A 347 -21.73 -8.53 19.58
N GLN A 348 -22.02 -7.26 19.84
CA GLN A 348 -21.48 -6.54 20.99
C GLN A 348 -22.55 -6.45 22.08
N PRO A 349 -22.30 -6.87 23.33
CA PRO A 349 -23.30 -6.77 24.40
C PRO A 349 -23.61 -5.31 24.77
N ASP A 350 -24.88 -5.00 25.05
CA ASP A 350 -25.36 -3.64 25.39
C ASP A 350 -24.81 -3.11 26.74
N ARG A 351 -24.35 -4.01 27.63
CA ARG A 351 -23.73 -3.66 28.92
C ARG A 351 -22.33 -4.28 29.04
N PRO A 352 -21.26 -3.47 29.15
CA PRO A 352 -19.90 -4.00 29.23
C PRO A 352 -19.50 -4.56 30.62
N GLU A 353 -20.30 -4.36 31.68
CA GLU A 353 -19.88 -4.61 33.09
C GLU A 353 -20.62 -5.75 33.84
N SER A 354 -21.57 -6.49 33.24
CA SER A 354 -22.20 -7.63 33.94
C SER A 354 -21.36 -8.90 33.80
N ASP A 355 -21.11 -9.60 34.92
CA ASP A 355 -20.54 -10.94 34.95
C ASP A 355 -21.13 -11.84 33.84
N GLU A 356 -20.26 -12.48 33.04
CA GLU A 356 -20.65 -13.23 31.84
C GLU A 356 -21.64 -14.37 32.10
N SER A 357 -21.81 -14.80 33.35
CA SER A 357 -22.79 -15.81 33.74
C SER A 357 -24.25 -15.42 33.46
N ASP A 358 -24.52 -14.12 33.25
CA ASP A 358 -25.86 -13.58 32.92
C ASP A 358 -26.07 -13.31 31.42
N ARG A 359 -25.12 -13.66 30.53
CA ARG A 359 -25.34 -13.53 29.07
C ARG A 359 -26.41 -14.52 28.61
N SER A 360 -27.57 -14.02 28.20
CA SER A 360 -28.59 -14.86 27.56
C SER A 360 -28.06 -15.35 26.22
N ASP A 361 -27.87 -16.66 26.11
CA ASP A 361 -27.45 -17.30 24.87
C ASP A 361 -28.53 -17.13 23.80
N LEU A 362 -28.12 -16.88 22.55
CA LEU A 362 -29.05 -16.69 21.44
C LEU A 362 -29.94 -17.93 21.27
N SER A 363 -31.20 -17.70 20.90
CA SER A 363 -32.10 -18.81 20.56
C SER A 363 -31.52 -19.61 19.39
N PRO A 364 -31.79 -20.92 19.27
CA PRO A 364 -31.28 -21.74 18.17
C PRO A 364 -31.62 -21.15 16.79
N THR A 365 -32.79 -20.50 16.67
CA THR A 365 -33.24 -19.82 15.46
C THR A 365 -32.37 -18.60 15.15
N ASP A 366 -32.08 -17.75 16.13
CA ASP A 366 -31.29 -16.52 15.92
C ASP A 366 -29.82 -16.85 15.63
N ARG A 367 -29.28 -17.92 16.22
CA ARG A 367 -27.94 -18.42 15.86
C ARG A 367 -27.86 -18.85 14.42
N MET A 368 -28.89 -19.54 13.92
CA MET A 368 -28.95 -19.95 12.52
C MET A 368 -29.03 -18.73 11.60
N VAL A 369 -29.83 -17.71 11.96
CA VAL A 369 -29.91 -16.43 11.22
C VAL A 369 -28.54 -15.74 11.19
N TYR A 370 -27.84 -15.65 12.32
CA TYR A 370 -26.51 -15.05 12.40
C TYR A 370 -25.47 -15.83 11.57
N ARG A 371 -25.47 -17.15 11.63
CA ARG A 371 -24.59 -17.97 10.78
C ARG A 371 -24.88 -17.82 9.29
N ASN A 372 -26.16 -17.72 8.93
CA ASN A 372 -26.57 -17.45 7.54
C ASN A 372 -26.15 -16.04 7.11
N LEU A 373 -26.19 -15.05 8.01
CA LEU A 373 -25.69 -13.70 7.75
C LEU A 373 -24.19 -13.71 7.44
N GLN A 374 -23.37 -14.38 8.26
CA GLN A 374 -21.92 -14.50 8.01
C GLN A 374 -21.60 -15.25 6.71
N ARG A 375 -22.27 -16.39 6.45
CA ARG A 375 -22.11 -17.14 5.19
C ARG A 375 -22.54 -16.32 3.97
N GLY A 376 -23.63 -15.55 4.11
CA GLY A 376 -24.12 -14.67 3.06
C GLY A 376 -23.14 -13.54 2.72
N ILE A 377 -22.37 -13.03 3.69
CA ILE A 377 -21.31 -12.06 3.44
C ILE A 377 -20.22 -12.67 2.55
N ASP A 378 -19.72 -13.85 2.91
CA ASP A 378 -18.71 -14.55 2.10
C ASP A 378 -19.21 -14.82 0.68
N GLU A 379 -20.47 -15.23 0.55
CA GLU A 379 -21.12 -15.44 -0.75
C GLU A 379 -21.24 -14.14 -1.55
N ARG A 380 -21.64 -13.02 -0.93
CA ARG A 380 -21.72 -11.70 -1.57
C ARG A 380 -20.37 -11.27 -2.15
N TYR A 381 -19.29 -11.39 -1.37
CA TYR A 381 -17.95 -11.05 -1.84
C TYR A 381 -17.50 -11.98 -2.97
N ARG A 382 -17.78 -13.28 -2.88
CA ARG A 382 -17.49 -14.24 -3.97
C ARG A 382 -18.23 -13.87 -5.26
N LEU A 383 -19.51 -13.53 -5.18
CA LEU A 383 -20.31 -13.09 -6.32
C LEU A 383 -19.82 -11.75 -6.89
N SER A 384 -19.43 -10.80 -6.04
CA SER A 384 -18.83 -9.53 -6.46
C SER A 384 -17.55 -9.76 -7.26
N PHE A 385 -16.61 -10.56 -6.75
CA PHE A 385 -15.37 -10.85 -7.47
C PHE A 385 -15.60 -11.64 -8.76
N ASP A 386 -16.60 -12.51 -8.80
CA ASP A 386 -17.00 -13.23 -10.01
C ASP A 386 -17.62 -12.31 -11.07
N ALA A 387 -18.43 -11.32 -10.65
CA ALA A 387 -18.93 -10.27 -11.52
C ALA A 387 -17.79 -9.40 -12.08
N ASP A 388 -16.83 -9.00 -11.25
CA ASP A 388 -15.65 -8.23 -11.69
C ASP A 388 -14.78 -9.02 -12.68
N ALA A 389 -14.58 -10.32 -12.45
CA ALA A 389 -13.89 -11.18 -13.39
C ALA A 389 -14.61 -11.28 -14.75
N LYS A 390 -15.96 -11.30 -14.75
CA LYS A 390 -16.77 -11.26 -15.97
C LYS A 390 -16.65 -9.91 -16.68
N ARG A 391 -16.67 -8.78 -15.96
CA ARG A 391 -16.45 -7.44 -16.53
C ARG A 391 -15.07 -7.34 -17.19
N SER A 392 -14.02 -7.82 -16.52
CA SER A 392 -12.68 -7.91 -17.11
C SER A 392 -12.68 -8.76 -18.39
N SER A 393 -13.36 -9.92 -18.39
CA SER A 393 -13.45 -10.78 -19.57
C SER A 393 -14.23 -10.14 -20.72
N ILE A 394 -15.29 -9.38 -20.44
CA ILE A 394 -16.06 -8.64 -21.44
C ILE A 394 -15.15 -7.59 -22.09
N TYR A 395 -14.38 -6.86 -21.30
CA TYR A 395 -13.45 -5.88 -21.84
C TYR A 395 -12.34 -6.52 -22.68
N ASP A 396 -11.77 -7.63 -22.22
CA ASP A 396 -10.78 -8.39 -23.00
C ASP A 396 -11.35 -8.81 -24.37
N LEU A 397 -12.58 -9.34 -24.40
CA LEU A 397 -13.28 -9.71 -25.63
C LEU A 397 -13.58 -8.50 -26.52
N TRP A 398 -13.95 -7.37 -25.92
CA TRP A 398 -14.17 -6.11 -26.64
C TRP A 398 -12.89 -5.62 -27.30
N CYS A 399 -11.75 -5.64 -26.59
CA CYS A 399 -10.45 -5.31 -27.17
C CYS A 399 -10.11 -6.22 -28.36
N LYS A 400 -10.34 -7.54 -28.25
CA LYS A 400 -10.16 -8.48 -29.37
C LYS A 400 -11.05 -8.10 -30.57
N TYR A 401 -12.32 -7.81 -30.31
CA TYR A 401 -13.28 -7.39 -31.33
C TYR A 401 -12.81 -6.10 -32.03
N MET A 402 -12.38 -5.09 -31.26
CA MET A 402 -11.87 -3.82 -31.77
C MET A 402 -10.64 -4.01 -32.66
N ILE A 403 -9.65 -4.80 -32.22
CA ILE A 403 -8.45 -5.10 -33.01
C ILE A 403 -8.82 -5.72 -34.36
N LYS A 404 -9.85 -6.59 -34.42
CA LYS A 404 -10.32 -7.17 -35.68
C LYS A 404 -11.10 -6.15 -36.53
N ALA A 405 -12.03 -5.41 -35.92
CA ALA A 405 -12.93 -4.48 -36.60
C ALA A 405 -12.21 -3.27 -37.23
N GLN A 406 -11.06 -2.85 -36.67
CA GLN A 406 -10.25 -1.77 -37.22
C GLN A 406 -9.43 -2.15 -38.47
N ASN A 407 -9.36 -3.43 -38.83
CA ASN A 407 -8.64 -3.86 -40.04
C ASN A 407 -9.27 -3.25 -41.29
N LYS A 408 -8.46 -2.94 -42.31
CA LYS A 408 -8.96 -2.51 -43.63
C LYS A 408 -9.85 -3.59 -44.26
N ASN A 409 -11.09 -3.21 -44.59
CA ASN A 409 -12.17 -4.05 -45.13
C ASN A 409 -12.34 -5.39 -44.37
N PRO A 410 -12.72 -5.36 -43.09
CA PRO A 410 -12.71 -6.56 -42.25
C PRO A 410 -13.75 -7.59 -42.70
N ASN A 411 -14.88 -7.12 -43.26
CA ASN A 411 -15.97 -7.96 -43.75
C ASN A 411 -15.64 -8.73 -45.04
N GLU A 412 -14.65 -8.27 -45.81
CA GLU A 412 -14.19 -8.94 -47.05
C GLU A 412 -13.22 -10.09 -46.76
N LYS A 413 -12.61 -10.10 -45.56
CA LYS A 413 -11.63 -11.12 -45.15
C LYS A 413 -12.32 -12.22 -44.34
N PRO A 414 -12.50 -13.44 -44.87
CA PRO A 414 -13.33 -14.47 -44.25
C PRO A 414 -12.84 -14.88 -42.85
N ALA A 415 -11.52 -14.91 -42.62
CA ALA A 415 -10.95 -15.24 -41.32
C ALA A 415 -11.22 -14.17 -40.25
N ILE A 416 -11.13 -12.87 -40.61
CA ILE A 416 -11.42 -11.76 -39.69
C ILE A 416 -12.91 -11.74 -39.37
N ARG A 417 -13.76 -11.87 -40.39
CA ARG A 417 -15.21 -11.95 -40.23
C ARG A 417 -15.62 -13.11 -39.31
N LYS A 418 -15.01 -14.28 -39.47
CA LYS A 418 -15.24 -15.44 -38.60
C LYS A 418 -14.97 -15.11 -37.13
N TRP A 419 -13.81 -14.53 -36.83
CA TRP A 419 -13.45 -14.16 -35.45
C TRP A 419 -14.31 -13.02 -34.90
N MET A 420 -14.65 -12.00 -35.71
CA MET A 420 -15.57 -10.95 -35.30
C MET A 420 -16.94 -11.49 -34.91
N THR A 421 -17.50 -12.42 -35.68
CA THR A 421 -18.77 -13.08 -35.33
C THR A 421 -18.62 -13.89 -34.04
N ALA A 422 -17.53 -14.66 -33.91
CA ALA A 422 -17.29 -15.47 -32.72
C ALA A 422 -17.14 -14.62 -31.45
N TYR A 423 -16.38 -13.52 -31.48
CA TYR A 423 -16.26 -12.62 -30.33
C TYR A 423 -17.56 -11.92 -30.02
N ARG A 424 -18.36 -11.55 -31.03
CA ARG A 424 -19.69 -10.96 -30.81
C ARG A 424 -20.61 -11.94 -30.09
N GLU A 425 -20.64 -13.20 -30.51
CA GLU A 425 -21.42 -14.25 -29.83
C GLU A 425 -20.93 -14.46 -28.38
N GLN A 426 -19.62 -14.50 -28.17
CA GLN A 426 -19.03 -14.62 -26.83
C GLN A 426 -19.34 -13.42 -25.94
N LEU A 427 -19.30 -12.19 -26.48
CA LEU A 427 -19.68 -10.98 -25.75
C LEU A 427 -21.12 -11.05 -25.27
N TYR A 428 -22.07 -11.42 -26.14
CA TYR A 428 -23.47 -11.58 -25.72
C TYR A 428 -23.65 -12.64 -24.64
N GLN A 429 -22.93 -13.77 -24.73
CA GLN A 429 -22.97 -14.79 -23.68
C GLN A 429 -22.39 -14.28 -22.36
N ARG A 430 -21.26 -13.57 -22.39
CA ARG A 430 -20.63 -13.03 -21.18
C ARG A 430 -21.42 -11.90 -20.53
N ILE A 431 -22.07 -11.05 -21.32
CA ILE A 431 -23.00 -10.03 -20.81
C ILE A 431 -24.17 -10.71 -20.13
N LEU A 432 -24.78 -11.74 -20.73
CA LEU A 432 -25.86 -12.50 -20.09
C LEU A 432 -25.40 -13.19 -18.79
N GLU A 433 -24.20 -13.74 -18.76
CA GLU A 433 -23.62 -14.31 -17.53
C GLU A 433 -23.36 -13.25 -16.46
N LEU A 434 -22.97 -12.03 -16.86
CA LEU A 434 -22.79 -10.89 -15.96
C LEU A 434 -24.14 -10.46 -15.39
N ASP A 435 -25.17 -10.28 -16.22
CA ASP A 435 -26.52 -9.91 -15.79
C ASP A 435 -27.04 -10.91 -14.74
N ASN A 436 -26.84 -12.20 -14.96
CA ASN A 436 -27.22 -13.24 -13.99
C ASN A 436 -26.41 -13.15 -12.69
N ALA A 437 -25.11 -12.81 -12.76
CA ALA A 437 -24.26 -12.65 -11.58
C ALA A 437 -24.63 -11.38 -10.79
N GLU A 438 -24.97 -10.29 -11.47
CA GLU A 438 -25.45 -9.04 -10.86
C GLU A 438 -26.81 -9.24 -10.18
N ILE A 439 -27.76 -9.93 -10.84
CA ILE A 439 -29.05 -10.29 -10.22
C ILE A 439 -28.81 -11.15 -8.97
N ALA A 440 -27.91 -12.13 -9.03
CA ALA A 440 -27.59 -12.96 -7.86
C ALA A 440 -26.94 -12.15 -6.73
N LEU A 441 -26.08 -11.19 -7.07
CA LEU A 441 -25.45 -10.28 -6.12
C LEU A 441 -26.49 -9.38 -5.45
N GLU A 442 -27.39 -8.76 -6.22
CA GLU A 442 -28.50 -7.95 -5.70
C GLU A 442 -29.40 -8.77 -4.77
N GLN A 443 -29.77 -9.99 -5.17
CA GLN A 443 -30.57 -10.90 -4.33
C GLN A 443 -29.85 -11.27 -3.04
N ALA A 444 -28.54 -11.52 -3.09
CA ALA A 444 -27.74 -11.78 -1.90
C ALA A 444 -27.70 -10.55 -0.97
N GLU A 445 -27.57 -9.34 -1.52
CA GLU A 445 -27.60 -8.10 -0.74
C GLU A 445 -28.95 -7.81 -0.10
N GLU A 446 -30.06 -8.04 -0.81
CA GLU A 446 -31.41 -7.94 -0.26
C GLU A 446 -31.64 -8.97 0.85
N HIS A 447 -31.20 -10.21 0.64
CA HIS A 447 -31.28 -11.26 1.64
C HIS A 447 -30.48 -10.91 2.90
N LEU A 448 -29.26 -10.38 2.74
CA LEU A 448 -28.43 -9.90 3.84
C LEU A 448 -29.10 -8.76 4.62
N ARG A 449 -29.68 -7.76 3.93
CA ARG A 449 -30.43 -6.67 4.59
C ARG A 449 -31.63 -7.19 5.38
N LEU A 450 -32.30 -8.25 4.89
CA LEU A 450 -33.40 -8.88 5.60
C LEU A 450 -32.93 -9.64 6.84
N LEU A 451 -31.86 -10.43 6.74
CA LEU A 451 -31.25 -11.13 7.87
C LEU A 451 -30.73 -10.15 8.92
N GLU A 452 -30.09 -9.06 8.50
CA GLU A 452 -29.62 -7.99 9.38
C GLU A 452 -30.77 -7.37 10.16
N ARG A 453 -31.87 -6.98 9.49
CA ARG A 453 -33.05 -6.41 10.17
C ARG A 453 -33.70 -7.41 11.11
N GLN A 454 -33.82 -8.66 10.69
CA GLN A 454 -34.40 -9.72 11.52
C GLN A 454 -33.57 -9.94 12.78
N LEU A 455 -32.24 -10.03 12.64
CA LEU A 455 -31.34 -10.23 13.77
C LEU A 455 -31.28 -9.00 14.67
N ALA A 456 -31.18 -7.80 14.11
CA ALA A 456 -31.17 -6.56 14.89
C ALA A 456 -32.45 -6.39 15.72
N ALA A 457 -33.61 -6.80 15.19
CA ALA A 457 -34.87 -6.79 15.93
C ALA A 457 -34.95 -7.90 17.01
N ALA A 458 -34.41 -9.09 16.71
CA ALA A 458 -34.43 -10.22 17.65
C ALA A 458 -33.51 -10.02 18.86
N VAL A 459 -32.40 -9.30 18.67
CA VAL A 459 -31.32 -9.16 19.65
C VAL A 459 -31.39 -7.83 20.43
N GLN A 460 -32.31 -6.95 20.04
CA GLN A 460 -32.53 -5.63 20.63
C GLN A 460 -32.66 -5.68 22.16
N GLY A 461 -31.76 -5.00 22.87
CA GLY A 461 -31.74 -4.89 24.34
C GLY A 461 -30.83 -5.90 25.06
N ALA A 462 -30.26 -6.88 24.34
CA ALA A 462 -29.24 -7.80 24.85
C ALA A 462 -27.89 -7.61 24.15
N TYR A 463 -27.89 -7.48 22.82
CA TYR A 463 -26.70 -7.19 22.03
C TYR A 463 -26.98 -6.17 20.92
N GLU A 464 -25.97 -5.39 20.58
CA GLU A 464 -25.87 -4.51 19.42
C GLU A 464 -25.11 -5.22 18.29
N LEU A 465 -25.68 -5.21 17.08
CA LEU A 465 -25.06 -5.77 15.88
C LEU A 465 -24.17 -4.70 15.23
N LYS A 466 -22.85 -4.90 15.25
CA LYS A 466 -21.88 -3.92 14.73
C LYS A 466 -21.07 -4.46 13.57
N GLN A 467 -20.86 -3.66 12.53
CA GLN A 467 -19.92 -4.00 11.46
C GLN A 467 -18.49 -3.75 11.92
N ALA A 468 -17.62 -4.74 11.72
CA ALA A 468 -16.19 -4.69 11.99
C ALA A 468 -15.39 -5.14 10.77
N SER A 469 -14.09 -4.79 10.76
CA SER A 469 -13.11 -5.32 9.82
C SER A 469 -13.03 -6.84 9.93
N GLY A 470 -13.27 -7.53 8.81
CA GLY A 470 -13.15 -8.97 8.65
C GLY A 470 -11.89 -9.35 7.86
N SER A 471 -12.00 -10.41 7.05
CA SER A 471 -10.85 -10.95 6.32
C SER A 471 -10.40 -10.02 5.19
N ARG A 472 -9.08 -9.96 4.97
CA ARG A 472 -8.45 -9.11 3.95
C ARG A 472 -7.82 -9.93 2.84
N TYR A 473 -7.91 -9.42 1.62
CA TYR A 473 -7.21 -9.94 0.44
C TYR A 473 -5.96 -9.10 0.20
N TYR A 474 -4.84 -9.76 -0.02
CA TYR A 474 -3.53 -9.12 -0.11
C TYR A 474 -2.93 -9.27 -1.51
N VAL A 475 -2.23 -8.22 -1.95
CA VAL A 475 -1.40 -8.18 -3.16
C VAL A 475 -0.01 -7.71 -2.73
N PRO A 476 1.09 -8.30 -3.25
CA PRO A 476 2.44 -7.85 -2.94
C PRO A 476 2.69 -6.43 -3.46
N ASN A 477 3.51 -5.65 -2.77
CA ASN A 477 3.93 -4.35 -3.28
C ASN A 477 4.73 -4.55 -4.59
N PRO A 478 4.54 -3.68 -5.60
CA PRO A 478 5.53 -3.53 -6.64
C PRO A 478 6.83 -2.99 -6.02
N PRO A 479 8.00 -3.33 -6.58
CA PRO A 479 9.27 -2.80 -6.09
C PRO A 479 9.26 -1.26 -6.07
N VAL A 480 9.82 -0.68 -5.03
CA VAL A 480 9.98 0.76 -4.86
C VAL A 480 11.39 1.16 -5.25
N LEU A 481 11.51 2.11 -6.17
CA LEU A 481 12.79 2.71 -6.54
C LEU A 481 12.99 4.03 -5.79
N LEU A 482 14.16 4.17 -5.17
CA LEU A 482 14.63 5.37 -4.51
C LEU A 482 15.82 5.96 -5.29
N LEU A 483 15.77 7.27 -5.50
CA LEU A 483 16.85 8.09 -6.01
C LEU A 483 17.33 9.04 -4.91
N SER A 484 18.63 9.14 -4.73
CA SER A 484 19.25 10.13 -3.85
C SER A 484 20.18 11.05 -4.63
N GLY A 485 19.97 12.37 -4.50
CA GLY A 485 20.79 13.39 -5.17
C GLY A 485 20.39 13.66 -6.61
N ALA A 486 19.08 13.66 -6.90
CA ALA A 486 18.52 13.96 -8.23
C ALA A 486 18.60 15.45 -8.62
N GLY A 487 18.96 16.33 -7.68
CA GLY A 487 19.04 17.76 -7.86
C GLY A 487 17.67 18.42 -7.95
N ARG A 488 16.66 17.97 -7.19
CA ARG A 488 15.33 18.59 -7.23
C ARG A 488 15.40 20.05 -6.75
N GLY A 489 15.06 20.99 -7.63
CA GLY A 489 14.99 22.40 -7.28
C GLY A 489 13.76 22.74 -6.42
N PRO A 490 13.72 23.96 -5.84
CA PRO A 490 12.74 24.37 -4.82
C PRO A 490 11.34 24.64 -5.39
N LEU A 491 11.04 24.21 -6.61
CA LEU A 491 9.78 24.50 -7.28
C LEU A 491 8.60 23.71 -6.68
N PHE A 492 8.88 22.55 -6.11
CA PHE A 492 7.89 21.62 -5.57
C PHE A 492 7.98 21.42 -4.05
N ASP A 493 8.91 22.09 -3.38
CA ASP A 493 9.02 22.03 -1.93
C ASP A 493 7.84 22.82 -1.33
N SER A 494 7.10 22.17 -0.42
CA SER A 494 6.00 22.80 0.29
C SER A 494 6.53 23.99 1.07
N GLN A 495 5.86 25.13 0.94
CA GLN A 495 6.36 26.42 1.37
C GLN A 495 6.45 26.52 2.91
N SER A 496 7.61 26.17 3.47
CA SER A 496 8.37 26.89 4.50
C SER A 496 9.35 25.94 5.22
N PRO A 497 10.59 26.37 5.52
CA PRO A 497 11.53 25.62 6.36
C PRO A 497 11.07 25.47 7.83
N GLU A 498 9.99 26.15 8.23
CA GLU A 498 9.40 26.07 9.58
C GLU A 498 8.06 25.35 9.55
N GLY A 499 8.06 24.01 9.59
CA GLY A 499 7.08 23.16 10.28
C GLY A 499 5.55 23.35 10.13
N GLY A 500 5.05 24.21 9.24
CA GLY A 500 3.62 24.49 9.08
C GLY A 500 3.31 25.06 7.69
N GLN A 501 2.11 24.78 7.17
CA GLN A 501 1.61 25.36 5.92
C GLN A 501 1.37 26.86 6.12
N ALA A 502 2.41 27.69 5.93
CA ALA A 502 2.23 29.12 5.84
C ALA A 502 1.44 29.44 4.56
N ALA A 503 0.28 30.09 4.70
CA ALA A 503 -0.56 30.48 3.57
C ALA A 503 0.18 31.44 2.62
N LEU A 504 -0.09 31.35 1.32
CA LEU A 504 0.55 32.17 0.28
C LEU A 504 0.10 33.64 0.41
N PRO A 505 1.00 34.59 0.71
CA PRO A 505 0.62 36.00 0.83
C PRO A 505 0.19 36.59 -0.51
N CYS A 506 -1.04 37.13 -0.55
CA CYS A 506 -1.63 37.78 -1.71
C CYS A 506 -1.85 39.28 -1.48
N ARG A 507 -1.95 40.04 -2.58
CA ARG A 507 -2.15 41.50 -2.55
C ARG A 507 -3.38 41.90 -3.36
N THR A 508 -3.89 43.10 -3.18
CA THR A 508 -4.85 43.71 -4.10
C THR A 508 -4.13 44.41 -5.25
N LEU A 509 -4.83 44.64 -6.37
CA LEU A 509 -4.25 45.37 -7.50
C LEU A 509 -3.83 46.82 -7.14
N ARG A 510 -4.42 47.41 -6.09
CA ARG A 510 -4.07 48.74 -5.58
C ARG A 510 -2.76 48.78 -4.80
N GLU A 511 -2.32 47.66 -4.25
CA GLU A 511 -1.09 47.52 -3.45
C GLU A 511 0.14 47.26 -4.33
N THR A 512 0.00 47.37 -5.65
CA THR A 512 1.12 47.30 -6.61
C THR A 512 2.05 48.51 -6.48
N ILE A 513 3.35 48.27 -6.62
CA ILE A 513 4.38 49.30 -6.48
C ILE A 513 4.42 50.18 -7.74
N SER A 514 3.97 51.42 -7.60
CA SER A 514 3.97 52.42 -8.68
C SER A 514 5.25 53.26 -8.73
N ALA A 515 6.01 53.33 -7.63
CA ALA A 515 7.27 54.05 -7.54
C ALA A 515 8.19 53.43 -6.48
N LEU A 516 9.51 53.49 -6.71
CA LEU A 516 10.53 53.06 -5.74
C LEU A 516 11.50 54.19 -5.43
N ARG A 517 11.87 54.28 -4.16
CA ARG A 517 12.91 55.18 -3.65
C ARG A 517 14.24 54.43 -3.63
N PHE A 518 15.24 54.92 -4.37
CA PHE A 518 16.56 54.30 -4.44
C PHE A 518 17.57 55.04 -3.56
N GLU A 519 18.15 54.37 -2.57
CA GLU A 519 19.24 54.94 -1.77
C GLU A 519 20.57 54.70 -2.48
N ILE A 520 21.15 55.76 -3.03
CA ILE A 520 22.37 55.69 -3.84
C ILE A 520 23.44 56.65 -3.34
N THR A 521 24.69 56.31 -3.56
CA THR A 521 25.85 57.16 -3.27
C THR A 521 26.65 57.40 -4.52
N VAL A 522 26.81 58.67 -4.91
CA VAL A 522 27.54 59.11 -6.10
C VAL A 522 28.41 60.31 -5.70
N ARG A 523 29.69 60.32 -6.08
CA ARG A 523 30.67 61.39 -5.71
C ARG A 523 30.77 61.63 -4.20
N GLY A 524 30.57 60.61 -3.38
CA GLY A 524 30.60 60.72 -1.91
C GLY A 524 29.39 61.41 -1.27
N GLN A 525 28.36 61.74 -2.05
CA GLN A 525 27.08 62.26 -1.55
C GLN A 525 25.98 61.20 -1.68
N ALA A 526 25.10 61.13 -0.66
CA ALA A 526 23.95 60.24 -0.64
C ALA A 526 22.72 60.94 -1.25
N TYR A 527 22.03 60.24 -2.16
CA TYR A 527 20.79 60.69 -2.77
C TYR A 527 19.69 59.63 -2.59
N ALA A 528 18.44 60.08 -2.63
CA ALA A 528 17.27 59.22 -2.53
C ALA A 528 16.21 59.50 -3.61
N PRO A 529 16.56 59.39 -4.91
CA PRO A 529 15.61 59.61 -6.01
C PRO A 529 14.41 58.65 -5.94
N ILE A 530 13.22 59.17 -6.26
CA ILE A 530 11.99 58.40 -6.40
C ILE A 530 11.70 58.24 -7.89
N ILE A 531 11.71 56.99 -8.37
CA ILE A 531 11.49 56.65 -9.77
C ILE A 531 10.09 56.08 -9.93
N GLN A 532 9.29 56.74 -10.77
CA GLN A 532 7.94 56.30 -11.13
C GLN A 532 8.03 55.19 -12.19
N ALA A 533 7.28 54.10 -12.00
CA ALA A 533 7.27 52.97 -12.93
C ALA A 533 6.82 53.39 -14.35
N ALA A 534 5.86 54.32 -14.44
CA ALA A 534 5.38 54.89 -15.71
C ALA A 534 6.46 55.65 -16.52
N ALA A 535 7.60 55.98 -15.91
CA ALA A 535 8.71 56.65 -16.61
C ALA A 535 9.67 55.66 -17.31
N LEU A 536 9.53 54.35 -17.05
CA LEU A 536 10.43 53.32 -17.56
C LEU A 536 10.07 52.86 -18.97
N LEU A 537 8.78 52.71 -19.26
CA LEU A 537 8.24 52.31 -20.56
C LEU A 537 7.43 53.46 -21.19
N PRO A 538 7.52 53.67 -22.52
CA PRO A 538 6.60 54.55 -23.24
C PRO A 538 5.14 54.09 -23.10
N ILE A 539 4.18 55.03 -23.03
CA ILE A 539 2.75 54.72 -22.90
C ILE A 539 2.25 53.78 -24.01
N ALA A 540 2.75 53.93 -25.23
CA ALA A 540 2.40 53.07 -26.37
C ALA A 540 2.79 51.59 -26.19
N MET A 541 3.80 51.31 -25.36
CA MET A 541 4.31 49.97 -25.05
C MET A 541 3.68 49.36 -23.79
N VAL A 542 2.66 50.02 -23.21
CA VAL A 542 1.93 49.49 -22.05
C VAL A 542 0.56 49.00 -22.51
N GLN A 543 0.53 47.79 -23.08
CA GLN A 543 -0.68 47.21 -23.66
C GLN A 543 -1.27 46.07 -22.78
N GLY A 544 -2.54 45.76 -23.05
CA GLY A 544 -3.31 44.69 -22.41
C GLY A 544 -3.87 45.02 -21.02
N GLU A 545 -4.58 44.06 -20.44
CA GLU A 545 -5.23 44.16 -19.14
C GLU A 545 -4.20 44.20 -17.98
N TYR A 546 -4.57 44.89 -16.89
CA TYR A 546 -3.76 45.05 -15.68
C TYR A 546 -2.36 45.65 -15.92
N PRO A 547 -2.25 46.85 -16.55
CA PRO A 547 -0.95 47.48 -16.87
C PRO A 547 -0.10 47.83 -15.64
N ARG A 548 -0.71 47.98 -14.45
CA ARG A 548 0.03 48.23 -13.20
C ARG A 548 1.02 47.11 -12.86
N LEU A 549 0.64 45.85 -13.10
CA LEU A 549 1.51 44.70 -12.83
C LEU A 549 2.70 44.63 -13.79
N LEU A 550 2.50 45.05 -15.05
CA LEU A 550 3.60 45.21 -16.01
C LEU A 550 4.59 46.29 -15.56
N LEU A 551 4.06 47.45 -15.15
CA LEU A 551 4.88 48.58 -14.70
C LEU A 551 5.65 48.24 -13.40
N GLU A 552 5.01 47.58 -12.44
CA GLU A 552 5.67 47.04 -11.24
C GLU A 552 6.80 46.07 -11.61
N GLY A 553 6.53 45.11 -12.51
CA GLY A 553 7.55 44.17 -13.00
C GLY A 553 8.72 44.87 -13.71
N ALA A 554 8.46 45.91 -14.52
CA ALA A 554 9.50 46.71 -15.16
C ALA A 554 10.37 47.47 -14.15
N LEU A 555 9.78 47.90 -13.02
CA LEU A 555 10.49 48.61 -11.94
C LEU A 555 11.35 47.66 -11.10
N LEU A 556 10.89 46.43 -10.87
CA LEU A 556 11.60 45.42 -10.08
C LEU A 556 12.62 44.61 -10.89
N CYS A 557 12.49 44.54 -12.21
CA CYS A 557 13.39 43.78 -13.08
C CYS A 557 14.82 44.38 -13.13
N PRO A 558 15.88 43.63 -12.75
CA PRO A 558 17.27 44.07 -12.89
C PRO A 558 17.72 44.44 -14.33
N GLY A 559 16.99 43.98 -15.34
CA GLY A 559 17.19 44.34 -16.75
C GLY A 559 16.83 45.79 -17.08
N SER A 560 16.03 46.46 -16.25
CA SER A 560 15.70 47.89 -16.39
C SER A 560 16.68 48.82 -15.67
N ALA A 561 17.69 48.28 -14.99
CA ALA A 561 18.61 49.06 -14.14
C ALA A 561 19.29 50.21 -14.90
N ASP A 562 19.72 50.01 -16.16
CA ASP A 562 20.32 51.08 -16.97
C ASP A 562 19.33 52.23 -17.23
N ARG A 563 18.07 51.90 -17.55
CA ARG A 563 17.01 52.89 -17.71
C ARG A 563 16.77 53.66 -16.42
N ILE A 564 16.74 52.97 -15.28
CA ILE A 564 16.59 53.58 -13.96
C ILE A 564 17.75 54.53 -13.66
N VAL A 565 19.00 54.11 -13.91
CA VAL A 565 20.19 54.95 -13.73
C VAL A 565 20.12 56.22 -14.58
N THR A 566 19.66 56.11 -15.83
CA THR A 566 19.46 57.27 -16.71
C THR A 566 18.36 58.20 -16.20
N ARG A 567 17.26 57.68 -15.65
CA ARG A 567 16.22 58.49 -15.01
C ARG A 567 16.70 59.17 -13.73
N ILE A 568 17.49 58.48 -12.93
CA ILE A 568 18.15 59.04 -11.73
C ILE A 568 19.05 60.21 -12.14
N ALA A 569 19.90 60.03 -13.17
CA ALA A 569 20.79 61.08 -13.65
C ALA A 569 20.01 62.32 -14.12
N GLN A 570 18.92 62.11 -14.84
CA GLN A 570 18.02 63.18 -15.30
C GLN A 570 17.34 63.91 -14.13
N GLN A 571 16.83 63.17 -13.14
CA GLN A 571 16.14 63.73 -11.98
C GLN A 571 17.09 64.52 -11.05
N LEU A 572 18.32 64.06 -10.90
CA LEU A 572 19.35 64.73 -10.10
C LEU A 572 20.08 65.86 -10.87
N GLY A 573 19.86 65.98 -12.18
CA GLY A 573 20.56 66.94 -13.04
C GLY A 573 22.06 66.67 -13.21
N LEU A 574 22.49 65.41 -13.02
CA LEU A 574 23.90 64.99 -12.99
C LEU A 574 24.42 64.40 -14.31
N THR A 575 23.73 64.64 -15.44
CA THR A 575 24.13 64.11 -16.76
C THR A 575 25.30 64.88 -17.40
N PRO A 576 26.32 64.22 -17.97
CA PRO A 576 26.51 62.76 -18.06
C PRO A 576 27.30 62.18 -16.87
N PHE A 577 26.89 61.01 -16.38
CA PHE A 577 27.72 60.19 -15.50
C PHE A 577 28.91 59.62 -16.27
N SER A 578 30.08 59.53 -15.62
CA SER A 578 31.21 58.75 -16.12
C SER A 578 30.87 57.25 -16.17
N PRO A 579 31.57 56.44 -16.99
CA PRO A 579 31.33 55.00 -17.06
C PRO A 579 31.45 54.29 -15.70
N GLU A 580 32.39 54.71 -14.87
CA GLU A 580 32.60 54.17 -13.52
C GLU A 580 31.45 54.53 -12.58
N GLU A 581 31.02 55.80 -12.56
CA GLU A 581 29.87 56.25 -11.77
C GLU A 581 28.60 55.50 -12.19
N ARG A 582 28.39 55.34 -13.50
CA ARG A 582 27.23 54.60 -14.04
C ARG A 582 27.24 53.14 -13.60
N ALA A 583 28.39 52.47 -13.65
CA ALA A 583 28.54 51.09 -13.18
C ALA A 583 28.28 50.97 -11.67
N GLN A 584 28.77 51.92 -10.87
CA GLN A 584 28.55 51.97 -9.42
C GLN A 584 27.06 52.13 -9.08
N VAL A 585 26.38 53.11 -9.67
CA VAL A 585 24.93 53.33 -9.44
C VAL A 585 24.13 52.13 -9.93
N LYS A 586 24.46 51.57 -11.09
CA LYS A 586 23.81 50.36 -11.62
C LYS A 586 23.95 49.18 -10.65
N ALA A 587 25.11 48.99 -10.04
CA ALA A 587 25.32 47.94 -9.04
C ALA A 587 24.47 48.16 -7.78
N GLN A 588 24.36 49.42 -7.30
CA GLN A 588 23.50 49.76 -6.16
C GLN A 588 22.00 49.55 -6.47
N VAL A 589 21.54 49.97 -7.66
CA VAL A 589 20.16 49.75 -8.13
C VAL A 589 19.85 48.26 -8.22
N ARG A 590 20.72 47.46 -8.84
CA ARG A 590 20.54 46.00 -8.94
C ARG A 590 20.55 45.31 -7.58
N ARG A 591 21.41 45.77 -6.66
CA ARG A 591 21.45 45.25 -5.29
C ARG A 591 20.11 45.49 -4.60
N MET A 592 19.57 46.71 -4.64
CA MET A 592 18.29 47.03 -4.04
C MET A 592 17.13 46.27 -4.69
N GLN A 593 17.10 46.17 -6.02
CA GLN A 593 16.10 45.37 -6.73
C GLN A 593 16.14 43.91 -6.27
N ARG A 594 17.34 43.30 -6.17
CA ARG A 594 17.51 41.93 -5.69
C ARG A 594 17.10 41.76 -4.22
N GLU A 595 17.46 42.69 -3.35
CA GLU A 595 17.08 42.68 -1.94
C GLU A 595 15.55 42.73 -1.77
N LEU A 596 14.85 43.57 -2.54
CA LEU A 596 13.38 43.67 -2.53
C LEU A 596 12.70 42.39 -3.02
N THR A 597 13.33 41.65 -3.93
CA THR A 597 12.78 40.41 -4.47
C THR A 597 13.19 39.15 -3.70
N ALA A 598 14.20 39.25 -2.82
CA ALA A 598 14.76 38.12 -2.09
C ALA A 598 14.31 38.02 -0.61
N LYS A 599 13.84 39.10 -0.01
CA LYS A 599 13.40 39.09 1.40
C LYS A 599 12.06 38.32 1.55
N PRO A 600 11.92 37.44 2.55
CA PRO A 600 10.62 36.95 2.97
C PRO A 600 9.78 38.13 3.47
N VAL A 601 8.50 38.15 3.09
CA VAL A 601 7.60 39.29 3.28
C VAL A 601 7.33 39.49 4.78
N ASP A 602 7.67 40.67 5.30
CA ASP A 602 7.07 41.17 6.53
C ASP A 602 5.63 41.62 6.20
N PRO A 603 4.58 41.09 6.85
CA PRO A 603 3.18 41.41 6.52
C PRO A 603 2.86 42.91 6.47
N GLU A 604 3.62 43.72 7.21
CA GLU A 604 3.42 45.17 7.27
C GLU A 604 3.99 45.93 6.06
N GLU A 605 4.98 45.39 5.33
CA GLU A 605 5.71 46.12 4.29
C GLU A 605 5.04 46.08 2.89
N ARG A 606 3.95 45.32 2.69
CA ARG A 606 3.16 45.21 1.43
C ARG A 606 3.99 44.91 0.16
N LEU A 607 5.16 44.30 0.30
CA LEU A 607 6.02 43.90 -0.82
C LEU A 607 5.49 42.64 -1.52
N PRO A 608 5.80 42.45 -2.83
CA PRO A 608 5.47 41.21 -3.53
C PRO A 608 6.18 40.01 -2.91
N SER A 609 5.51 38.86 -2.86
CA SER A 609 6.12 37.59 -2.48
C SER A 609 7.34 37.27 -3.33
N ALA A 610 8.38 36.67 -2.75
CA ALA A 610 9.57 36.22 -3.48
C ALA A 610 9.22 35.29 -4.67
N ILE A 611 8.08 34.59 -4.62
CA ILE A 611 7.57 33.74 -5.70
C ILE A 611 7.26 34.54 -6.97
N PHE A 612 6.79 35.78 -6.83
CA PHE A 612 6.50 36.65 -7.96
C PHE A 612 7.75 36.98 -8.77
N ALA A 613 8.91 37.12 -8.11
CA ALA A 613 10.11 37.73 -8.66
C ALA A 613 11.22 36.70 -8.93
N ALA A 614 11.04 35.84 -9.92
CA ALA A 614 12.03 34.82 -10.24
C ALA A 614 13.28 35.43 -10.92
N VAL A 615 14.45 35.01 -10.44
CA VAL A 615 15.73 35.26 -11.12
C VAL A 615 16.07 34.02 -11.93
N TRP A 616 16.39 34.21 -13.21
CA TRP A 616 16.65 33.10 -14.10
C TRP A 616 17.89 32.31 -13.67
N THR A 617 17.71 31.00 -13.60
CA THR A 617 18.74 29.98 -13.44
C THR A 617 18.48 28.89 -14.48
N PRO A 618 19.52 28.18 -14.97
CA PRO A 618 19.31 27.04 -15.85
C PRO A 618 18.33 26.05 -15.22
N PRO A 619 17.22 25.71 -15.89
CA PRO A 619 16.18 24.88 -15.29
C PRO A 619 16.66 23.44 -15.13
N TRP A 620 16.42 22.88 -13.95
CA TRP A 620 16.52 21.44 -13.68
C TRP A 620 15.65 21.10 -12.47
N ASN A 621 14.48 20.51 -12.72
CA ASN A 621 13.54 20.07 -11.70
C ASN A 621 12.94 18.73 -12.11
N PRO A 622 13.55 17.58 -11.75
CA PRO A 622 13.04 16.26 -12.10
C PRO A 622 11.63 16.01 -11.54
N VAL A 623 10.73 15.52 -12.39
CA VAL A 623 9.33 15.20 -12.04
C VAL A 623 8.97 13.77 -12.43
N LEU A 624 9.42 13.32 -13.60
CA LEU A 624 9.06 12.05 -14.20
C LEU A 624 10.28 11.14 -14.30
N LEU A 625 10.09 9.85 -14.05
CA LEU A 625 11.06 8.81 -14.34
C LEU A 625 10.46 7.79 -15.30
N CYS A 626 11.12 7.58 -16.44
CA CYS A 626 10.84 6.45 -17.31
C CYS A 626 11.82 5.32 -16.98
N TRP A 627 11.30 4.10 -16.81
CA TRP A 627 12.12 2.95 -16.48
C TRP A 627 11.86 1.79 -17.44
N ARG A 628 12.91 1.02 -17.68
CA ARG A 628 12.89 -0.26 -18.38
C ARG A 628 13.77 -1.23 -17.62
N GLY A 629 13.26 -2.42 -17.38
CA GLY A 629 14.01 -3.49 -16.73
C GLY A 629 13.74 -4.84 -17.35
N LEU A 630 14.64 -5.76 -17.06
CA LEU A 630 14.62 -7.14 -17.52
C LEU A 630 14.28 -8.02 -16.33
N TYR A 631 13.17 -8.74 -16.45
CA TYR A 631 12.74 -9.74 -15.50
C TYR A 631 13.17 -11.14 -15.97
N TYR A 632 13.78 -11.88 -15.07
CA TYR A 632 14.29 -13.23 -15.26
C TYR A 632 13.48 -14.15 -14.33
N PRO A 633 12.42 -14.80 -14.85
CA PRO A 633 11.61 -15.66 -14.01
C PRO A 633 12.36 -16.92 -13.60
N ASP A 634 12.01 -17.46 -12.43
CA ASP A 634 12.39 -18.81 -12.07
C ASP A 634 11.59 -19.83 -12.88
N SER A 635 12.29 -20.71 -13.63
CA SER A 635 11.68 -21.75 -14.43
C SER A 635 10.88 -22.76 -13.60
N ALA A 636 11.22 -22.97 -12.32
CA ALA A 636 10.47 -23.88 -11.45
C ALA A 636 9.06 -23.36 -11.09
N LEU A 637 8.85 -22.04 -11.19
CA LEU A 637 7.56 -21.39 -10.93
C LEU A 637 6.69 -21.27 -12.19
N ILE A 638 7.24 -21.58 -13.37
CA ILE A 638 6.55 -21.46 -14.65
C ILE A 638 6.32 -22.86 -15.22
N GLY A 639 5.09 -23.35 -15.12
CA GLY A 639 4.67 -24.62 -15.72
C GLY A 639 3.31 -25.09 -15.20
N SER A 640 2.94 -26.32 -15.56
CA SER A 640 1.67 -26.90 -15.13
C SER A 640 1.66 -27.31 -13.66
N ARG A 641 2.84 -27.45 -13.05
CA ARG A 641 3.05 -27.79 -11.65
C ARG A 641 4.17 -26.90 -11.08
N PRO A 642 3.88 -25.63 -10.77
CA PRO A 642 4.87 -24.74 -10.19
C PRO A 642 5.34 -25.28 -8.82
N ALA A 643 6.64 -25.17 -8.54
CA ALA A 643 7.27 -25.67 -7.31
C ALA A 643 8.39 -24.73 -6.83
N LEU A 644 8.61 -24.72 -5.52
CA LEU A 644 9.59 -23.84 -4.86
C LEU A 644 10.98 -24.48 -4.73
N ASP A 645 11.40 -25.32 -5.68
CA ASP A 645 12.61 -26.14 -5.59
C ASP A 645 13.91 -25.31 -5.46
N HIS A 646 13.91 -24.10 -6.02
CA HIS A 646 15.03 -23.16 -5.98
C HIS A 646 14.96 -22.17 -4.80
N TRP A 647 13.98 -22.30 -3.91
CA TRP A 647 13.73 -21.35 -2.83
C TRP A 647 13.82 -22.02 -1.47
N THR A 648 14.56 -21.39 -0.57
CA THR A 648 14.64 -21.81 0.84
C THR A 648 13.86 -20.84 1.70
N PHE A 649 12.97 -21.37 2.53
CA PHE A 649 12.23 -20.55 3.48
C PHE A 649 13.09 -20.26 4.71
N GLY A 650 13.38 -18.97 4.94
CA GLY A 650 14.24 -18.46 6.00
C GLY A 650 13.50 -18.22 7.31
N GLU A 651 13.74 -17.07 7.96
CA GLU A 651 13.08 -16.70 9.21
C GLU A 651 11.63 -16.24 9.00
N SER A 652 11.38 -15.38 8.01
CA SER A 652 10.05 -14.86 7.68
C SER A 652 9.71 -14.89 6.19
N ASP A 653 10.72 -15.02 5.31
CA ASP A 653 10.59 -14.93 3.85
C ASP A 653 11.52 -15.91 3.12
N TYR A 654 11.37 -16.00 1.80
CA TYR A 654 12.17 -16.88 0.96
C TYR A 654 13.45 -16.23 0.46
N VAL A 655 14.53 -17.00 0.47
CA VAL A 655 15.81 -16.66 -0.17
C VAL A 655 16.06 -17.64 -1.30
N PHE A 656 16.48 -17.11 -2.44
CA PHE A 656 16.82 -17.91 -3.61
C PHE A 656 18.11 -18.71 -3.36
N SER A 657 18.06 -20.02 -3.58
CA SER A 657 19.17 -20.97 -3.40
C SER A 657 19.39 -21.85 -4.65
N GLY A 658 18.82 -21.45 -5.78
CA GLY A 658 18.87 -22.17 -7.04
C GLY A 658 20.12 -21.89 -7.88
N PRO A 659 20.10 -22.32 -9.17
CA PRO A 659 21.18 -22.02 -10.11
C PRO A 659 21.30 -20.52 -10.40
N PRO A 660 22.45 -20.03 -10.88
CA PRO A 660 22.63 -18.62 -11.24
C PRO A 660 21.60 -18.19 -12.31
N VAL A 661 21.26 -16.89 -12.30
CA VAL A 661 20.24 -16.29 -13.17
C VAL A 661 20.47 -16.63 -14.65
N ASP A 662 19.48 -17.26 -15.29
CA ASP A 662 19.51 -17.48 -16.75
C ASP A 662 19.22 -16.17 -17.49
N THR A 663 20.25 -15.63 -18.14
CA THR A 663 20.14 -14.36 -18.87
C THR A 663 19.68 -14.52 -20.33
N GLY A 664 19.37 -15.73 -20.79
CA GLY A 664 19.08 -16.01 -22.20
C GLY A 664 17.75 -15.45 -22.71
N ASN A 665 16.69 -15.48 -21.88
CA ASN A 665 15.32 -15.11 -22.29
C ASN A 665 14.64 -14.15 -21.29
N PRO A 666 15.13 -12.90 -21.15
CA PRO A 666 14.50 -11.92 -20.27
C PRO A 666 13.13 -11.45 -20.77
N VAL A 667 12.25 -11.16 -19.82
CA VAL A 667 10.99 -10.45 -20.05
C VAL A 667 11.22 -8.96 -19.84
N ALA A 668 11.02 -8.16 -20.88
CA ALA A 668 11.16 -6.70 -20.78
C ALA A 668 9.90 -6.08 -20.15
N LEU A 669 10.08 -5.39 -19.03
CA LEU A 669 9.08 -4.60 -18.34
C LEU A 669 9.46 -3.13 -18.40
N SER A 670 8.48 -2.24 -18.49
CA SER A 670 8.73 -0.80 -18.57
C SER A 670 7.52 -0.01 -18.10
N GLY A 671 7.77 1.18 -17.58
CA GLY A 671 6.73 2.08 -17.12
C GLY A 671 7.22 3.52 -16.97
N ARG A 672 6.29 4.40 -16.58
CA ARG A 672 6.55 5.80 -16.24
C ARG A 672 5.99 6.06 -14.84
N ILE A 673 6.76 6.72 -14.00
CA ILE A 673 6.38 7.00 -12.61
C ILE A 673 6.66 8.46 -12.25
N PHE A 674 5.81 9.04 -11.40
CA PHE A 674 6.02 10.38 -10.86
C PHE A 674 6.84 10.33 -9.57
N LEU A 675 7.87 11.16 -9.49
CA LEU A 675 8.78 11.18 -8.36
C LEU A 675 8.25 12.07 -7.22
N THR A 676 8.11 11.48 -6.04
CA THR A 676 7.61 12.17 -4.84
C THR A 676 8.67 12.22 -3.75
N PRO A 677 8.76 13.31 -2.97
CA PRO A 677 9.64 13.40 -1.80
C PRO A 677 8.94 12.84 -0.54
N HIS A 678 8.05 11.85 -0.72
CA HIS A 678 7.18 11.34 0.36
C HIS A 678 8.01 10.87 1.56
N ILE A 679 9.09 10.13 1.30
CA ILE A 679 9.95 9.59 2.36
C ILE A 679 10.66 10.70 3.16
N SER A 680 11.05 11.81 2.53
CA SER A 680 11.63 12.97 3.23
C SER A 680 10.63 13.59 4.21
N ARG A 681 9.36 13.71 3.81
CA ARG A 681 8.29 14.19 4.71
C ARG A 681 8.00 13.21 5.84
N GLN A 682 7.96 11.91 5.54
CA GLN A 682 7.76 10.88 6.55
C GLN A 682 8.92 10.85 7.57
N LEU A 683 10.16 10.99 7.10
CA LEU A 683 11.35 11.16 7.92
C LEU A 683 11.23 12.38 8.83
N GLN A 684 10.79 13.52 8.30
CA GLN A 684 10.58 14.75 9.07
C GLN A 684 9.52 14.56 10.16
N ALA A 685 8.37 13.98 9.80
CA ALA A 685 7.27 13.73 10.73
C ALA A 685 7.70 12.76 11.86
N MET A 686 8.46 11.72 11.51
CA MET A 686 8.95 10.76 12.49
C MET A 686 10.05 11.36 13.38
N ALA A 687 10.99 12.12 12.82
CA ALA A 687 12.00 12.81 13.61
C ALA A 687 11.37 13.78 14.62
N ALA A 688 10.37 14.56 14.20
CA ALA A 688 9.62 15.44 15.10
C ALA A 688 8.87 14.64 16.19
N LYS A 689 8.27 13.50 15.84
CA LYS A 689 7.56 12.63 16.79
C LYS A 689 8.48 11.97 17.81
N THR A 690 9.64 11.48 17.39
CA THR A 690 10.52 10.63 18.22
C THR A 690 11.56 11.44 19.01
N LEU A 691 12.05 12.55 18.46
CA LEU A 691 13.18 13.31 19.04
C LEU A 691 12.81 14.74 19.48
N GLY A 692 11.63 15.24 19.11
CA GLY A 692 11.22 16.62 19.41
C GLY A 692 12.21 17.66 18.83
N ASP A 693 12.48 18.71 19.60
CA ASP A 693 13.41 19.79 19.22
C ASP A 693 14.90 19.38 19.34
N ASP A 694 15.21 18.28 20.04
CA ASP A 694 16.58 17.80 20.30
C ASP A 694 17.10 16.89 19.16
N LEU A 695 16.95 17.34 17.91
CA LEU A 695 17.40 16.61 16.72
C LEU A 695 18.95 16.57 16.66
N PRO A 696 19.59 15.38 16.76
CA PRO A 696 21.03 15.26 16.58
C PRO A 696 21.43 15.71 15.16
N GLY A 697 22.54 16.44 15.02
CA GLY A 697 23.00 16.95 13.72
C GLY A 697 23.18 15.89 12.62
N SER A 698 23.37 14.61 12.99
CA SER A 698 23.46 13.47 12.07
C SER A 698 22.12 13.02 11.46
N LEU A 699 20.99 13.34 12.08
CA LEU A 699 19.65 13.17 11.49
C LEU A 699 19.20 14.44 10.74
N GLY A 700 19.75 15.60 11.11
CA GLY A 700 19.61 16.85 10.36
C GLY A 700 20.14 16.76 8.91
N THR A 701 21.13 15.88 8.65
CA THR A 701 21.59 15.59 7.28
C THR A 701 20.61 14.76 6.45
N LEU A 702 19.75 13.93 7.07
CA LEU A 702 18.70 13.20 6.35
C LEU A 702 17.56 14.13 5.91
N HIS A 703 17.31 15.21 6.66
CA HIS A 703 16.37 16.26 6.29
C HIS A 703 16.81 17.04 5.02
N GLN A 704 18.11 17.14 4.79
CA GLN A 704 18.68 17.81 3.61
C GLN A 704 18.91 16.87 2.42
N ALA A 705 18.62 15.58 2.59
CA ALA A 705 18.84 14.60 1.54
C ALA A 705 17.70 14.65 0.52
N ASP A 706 18.08 14.89 -0.74
CA ASP A 706 17.18 14.89 -1.89
C ASP A 706 16.78 13.45 -2.25
N TYR A 707 15.83 12.90 -1.49
CA TYR A 707 15.24 11.58 -1.71
C TYR A 707 13.97 11.67 -2.54
N LEU A 708 13.95 10.92 -3.63
CA LEU A 708 12.77 10.71 -4.46
C LEU A 708 12.47 9.23 -4.51
N SER A 709 11.28 8.83 -4.04
CA SER A 709 10.87 7.43 -4.04
C SER A 709 9.52 7.25 -4.71
N GLN A 710 9.38 6.19 -5.50
CA GLN A 710 8.08 5.78 -6.02
C GLN A 710 8.05 4.28 -6.34
N ALA A 711 6.87 3.67 -6.18
CA ALA A 711 6.64 2.29 -6.58
C ALA A 711 6.62 2.15 -8.11
N LEU A 712 7.08 1.02 -8.64
CA LEU A 712 7.04 0.74 -10.08
C LEU A 712 5.61 0.39 -10.51
N ASP A 713 4.78 1.40 -10.73
CA ASP A 713 3.39 1.22 -11.17
C ASP A 713 3.29 0.39 -12.47
N GLY A 714 2.30 -0.50 -12.55
CA GLY A 714 2.12 -1.42 -13.67
C GLY A 714 3.03 -2.66 -13.65
N PHE A 715 3.95 -2.78 -12.68
CA PHE A 715 4.89 -3.89 -12.59
C PHE A 715 4.20 -5.22 -12.33
N ASN A 716 3.27 -5.28 -11.36
CA ASN A 716 2.58 -6.51 -11.00
C ASN A 716 1.52 -6.89 -12.04
N GLU A 717 0.79 -5.90 -12.56
CA GLU A 717 -0.27 -6.06 -13.56
C GLU A 717 0.26 -6.72 -14.85
N ALA A 718 1.51 -6.42 -15.21
CA ALA A 718 2.18 -7.04 -16.36
C ALA A 718 2.27 -8.57 -16.26
N PHE A 719 2.33 -9.15 -15.06
CA PHE A 719 2.36 -10.60 -14.85
C PHE A 719 1.00 -11.28 -15.15
N LEU A 720 -0.09 -10.51 -15.08
CA LEU A 720 -1.44 -10.95 -15.42
C LEU A 720 -1.85 -10.51 -16.83
N MET A 721 -0.89 -10.09 -17.67
CA MET A 721 -1.11 -9.61 -19.03
C MET A 721 -2.03 -8.38 -19.07
N SER A 722 -1.93 -7.50 -18.07
CA SER A 722 -2.60 -6.21 -18.01
C SER A 722 -1.61 -5.06 -18.20
N LEU A 723 -2.10 -3.93 -18.69
CA LEU A 723 -1.36 -2.68 -18.83
C LEU A 723 -2.17 -1.56 -18.17
N LEU A 724 -1.52 -0.87 -17.24
CA LEU A 724 -2.02 0.39 -16.71
C LEU A 724 -1.78 1.49 -17.77
N SER A 725 -2.82 1.84 -18.53
CA SER A 725 -2.77 2.82 -19.61
C SER A 725 -3.98 3.77 -19.57
N LEU A 726 -3.96 4.78 -20.45
CA LEU A 726 -5.11 5.65 -20.65
C LEU A 726 -6.30 4.81 -21.14
N CYS A 727 -7.37 4.81 -20.35
CA CYS A 727 -8.61 4.15 -20.72
C CYS A 727 -9.53 5.13 -21.44
N PHE A 728 -10.01 4.73 -22.61
CA PHE A 728 -10.95 5.50 -23.40
C PHE A 728 -12.35 4.92 -23.27
N PRO A 729 -13.41 5.74 -23.41
CA PRO A 729 -14.78 5.24 -23.49
C PRO A 729 -14.92 4.17 -24.57
N VAL A 730 -15.94 3.32 -24.44
CA VAL A 730 -16.25 2.31 -25.46
C VAL A 730 -16.60 3.00 -26.77
N MET A 731 -15.67 2.98 -27.73
CA MET A 731 -15.80 3.65 -29.03
C MET A 731 -16.29 2.69 -30.13
N VAL A 732 -17.14 3.19 -31.02
CA VAL A 732 -17.66 2.40 -32.14
C VAL A 732 -16.64 2.36 -33.30
N PRO A 733 -16.14 1.19 -33.72
CA PRO A 733 -15.22 1.12 -34.85
C PRO A 733 -15.97 1.27 -36.19
N PRO A 734 -15.30 1.66 -37.29
CA PRO A 734 -15.97 1.93 -38.57
C PRO A 734 -16.80 0.77 -39.15
N ALA A 735 -16.41 -0.47 -38.86
CA ALA A 735 -17.11 -1.69 -39.25
C ALA A 735 -17.81 -2.40 -38.08
N GLY A 736 -17.96 -1.72 -36.94
CA GLY A 736 -18.60 -2.24 -35.73
C GLY A 736 -20.10 -1.98 -35.66
N SER A 737 -20.72 -2.55 -34.63
CA SER A 737 -22.12 -2.30 -34.26
C SER A 737 -22.17 -1.30 -33.12
N ALA A 738 -22.96 -0.23 -33.28
CA ALA A 738 -23.21 0.74 -32.22
C ALA A 738 -24.00 0.10 -31.06
N GLU A 739 -25.00 -0.73 -31.36
CA GLU A 739 -25.77 -1.49 -30.36
C GLU A 739 -24.85 -2.33 -29.45
N LEU A 740 -23.91 -3.08 -30.04
CA LEU A 740 -22.95 -3.86 -29.27
C LEU A 740 -22.04 -2.99 -28.40
N ALA A 741 -21.65 -1.81 -28.89
CA ALA A 741 -20.83 -0.88 -28.11
C ALA A 741 -21.61 -0.32 -26.92
N ASP A 742 -22.89 0.01 -27.10
CA ASP A 742 -23.77 0.47 -26.02
C ASP A 742 -23.98 -0.64 -24.97
N ASP A 743 -24.21 -1.89 -25.40
CA ASP A 743 -24.32 -3.04 -24.49
C ASP A 743 -23.04 -3.24 -23.66
N VAL A 744 -21.88 -3.16 -24.30
CA VAL A 744 -20.57 -3.28 -23.61
C VAL A 744 -20.31 -2.08 -22.69
N ALA A 745 -20.66 -0.86 -23.11
CA ALA A 745 -20.53 0.34 -22.29
C ALA A 745 -21.37 0.23 -21.02
N ASN A 746 -22.62 -0.23 -21.16
CA ASN A 746 -23.52 -0.45 -20.03
C ASN A 746 -22.95 -1.52 -19.08
N ALA A 747 -22.49 -2.65 -19.61
CA ALA A 747 -21.90 -3.73 -18.82
C ALA A 747 -20.62 -3.35 -18.05
N LEU A 748 -19.88 -2.33 -18.52
CA LEU A 748 -18.64 -1.84 -17.90
C LEU A 748 -18.85 -0.59 -17.04
N THR A 749 -20.10 -0.16 -16.82
CA THR A 749 -20.40 1.04 -16.02
C THR A 749 -19.84 0.90 -14.60
N GLY A 750 -19.05 1.89 -14.16
CA GLY A 750 -18.47 1.91 -12.81
C GLY A 750 -17.30 0.93 -12.59
N TYR A 751 -16.86 0.20 -13.62
CA TYR A 751 -15.72 -0.70 -13.53
C TYR A 751 -14.44 -0.01 -14.01
N ALA A 752 -13.39 -0.03 -13.18
CA ALA A 752 -12.08 0.44 -13.58
C ALA A 752 -11.45 -0.59 -14.53
N VAL A 753 -11.23 -0.16 -15.77
CA VAL A 753 -10.78 -1.05 -16.83
C VAL A 753 -9.26 -1.05 -16.91
N GLU A 754 -8.65 -2.22 -17.05
CA GLU A 754 -7.23 -2.37 -17.40
C GLU A 754 -7.08 -2.85 -18.84
N GLN A 755 -6.10 -2.32 -19.58
CA GLN A 755 -5.89 -2.71 -20.97
C GLN A 755 -5.19 -4.07 -21.09
N PRO A 756 -5.74 -5.06 -21.80
CA PRO A 756 -5.09 -6.35 -21.97
C PRO A 756 -3.86 -6.30 -22.88
N ARG A 757 -2.81 -7.04 -22.51
CA ARG A 757 -1.61 -7.30 -23.29
C ARG A 757 -1.61 -8.72 -23.83
N PHE A 758 -2.29 -8.94 -24.95
CA PHE A 758 -2.39 -10.27 -25.53
C PHE A 758 -1.04 -10.86 -25.94
N ASP A 759 -0.93 -12.18 -25.82
CA ASP A 759 0.24 -12.97 -26.25
C ASP A 759 1.59 -12.55 -25.64
N THR A 760 1.55 -11.97 -24.43
CA THR A 760 2.73 -11.60 -23.64
C THR A 760 3.01 -12.59 -22.49
N PHE A 761 4.07 -12.32 -21.72
CA PHE A 761 4.45 -13.14 -20.57
C PHE A 761 3.33 -13.18 -19.52
N PHE A 762 3.07 -14.36 -18.96
CA PHE A 762 2.05 -14.60 -17.95
C PHE A 762 2.62 -15.44 -16.82
N SER A 763 2.46 -15.00 -15.57
CA SER A 763 2.83 -15.80 -14.41
C SER A 763 2.02 -15.36 -13.18
N PRO A 764 1.02 -16.15 -12.73
CA PRO A 764 0.19 -15.79 -11.57
C PRO A 764 0.97 -15.79 -10.24
N LEU A 765 2.13 -16.44 -10.22
CA LEU A 765 3.11 -16.38 -9.14
C LEU A 765 4.34 -15.60 -9.63
N ARG A 766 4.71 -14.53 -8.92
CA ARG A 766 5.95 -13.78 -9.15
C ARG A 766 7.07 -14.47 -8.39
N GLY A 767 8.23 -14.68 -9.04
CA GLY A 767 9.45 -15.14 -8.37
C GLY A 767 10.60 -15.25 -9.38
N GLY A 768 11.76 -14.71 -9.02
CA GLY A 768 12.93 -14.67 -9.89
C GLY A 768 13.79 -13.44 -9.62
N PHE A 769 14.42 -12.89 -10.66
CA PHE A 769 15.28 -11.72 -10.56
C PHE A 769 14.86 -10.61 -11.49
N PHE A 770 15.09 -9.35 -11.10
CA PHE A 770 14.82 -8.17 -11.90
C PHE A 770 16.07 -7.29 -11.98
N LYS A 771 16.37 -6.75 -13.16
CA LYS A 771 17.51 -5.87 -13.39
C LYS A 771 17.05 -4.61 -14.13
N PHE A 772 17.51 -3.44 -13.68
CA PHE A 772 17.32 -2.21 -14.45
C PHE A 772 18.20 -2.20 -15.69
N ASP A 773 17.59 -1.89 -16.83
CA ASP A 773 18.26 -1.81 -18.14
C ASP A 773 18.47 -0.33 -18.52
N GLN A 774 17.42 0.48 -18.39
CA GLN A 774 17.45 1.92 -18.69
C GLN A 774 16.58 2.69 -17.70
N LEU A 775 17.13 3.78 -17.15
CA LEU A 775 16.45 4.70 -16.26
C LEU A 775 16.67 6.13 -16.75
N ARG A 776 15.58 6.83 -17.05
CA ARG A 776 15.61 8.21 -17.58
C ARG A 776 14.87 9.16 -16.65
N LEU A 777 15.61 10.08 -16.07
CA LEU A 777 15.09 11.13 -15.21
C LEU A 777 14.77 12.38 -16.03
N ILE A 778 13.52 12.86 -15.97
CA ILE A 778 13.00 13.91 -16.84
C ILE A 778 12.50 15.11 -16.03
N ASP A 779 12.90 16.31 -16.45
CA ASP A 779 12.59 17.58 -15.79
C ASP A 779 11.30 18.26 -16.29
N THR A 780 10.95 19.40 -15.69
CA THR A 780 9.77 20.21 -16.06
C THR A 780 9.75 20.70 -17.51
N PHE A 781 10.87 20.76 -18.22
CA PHE A 781 10.95 21.13 -19.63
C PHE A 781 11.12 19.95 -20.59
N GLY A 782 11.21 18.72 -20.07
CA GLY A 782 11.46 17.51 -20.84
C GLY A 782 12.93 17.26 -21.15
N GLN A 783 13.86 18.01 -20.55
CA GLN A 783 15.27 17.66 -20.51
C GLN A 783 15.44 16.39 -19.68
N PHE A 784 16.44 15.57 -19.99
CA PHE A 784 16.66 14.34 -19.24
C PHE A 784 18.12 14.00 -18.97
N GLN A 785 18.32 13.22 -17.92
CA GLN A 785 19.57 12.56 -17.56
C GLN A 785 19.32 11.05 -17.57
N GLU A 786 20.16 10.31 -18.30
CA GLU A 786 20.20 8.85 -18.21
C GLU A 786 20.95 8.47 -16.93
N ILE A 787 20.34 7.63 -16.09
CA ILE A 787 20.90 7.18 -14.82
C ILE A 787 21.64 5.87 -15.05
N ASP A 788 22.84 5.76 -14.49
CA ASP A 788 23.62 4.53 -14.50
C ASP A 788 22.91 3.44 -13.68
N CYS A 789 22.61 2.31 -14.32
CA CYS A 789 21.96 1.14 -13.73
C CYS A 789 22.96 0.05 -13.31
N GLY A 790 24.26 0.35 -13.32
CA GLY A 790 25.35 -0.60 -13.08
C GLY A 790 25.35 -1.23 -11.69
N GLU A 791 24.94 -0.50 -10.65
CA GLU A 791 24.76 -1.01 -9.29
C GLU A 791 23.64 -0.25 -8.57
N CYS A 792 22.85 -0.94 -7.76
CA CYS A 792 21.86 -0.33 -6.87
C CYS A 792 21.94 -0.96 -5.47
N ALA A 793 21.61 -0.19 -4.44
CA ALA A 793 21.46 -0.71 -3.08
C ALA A 793 20.14 -1.49 -2.98
N ARG A 794 20.20 -2.74 -2.55
CA ARG A 794 19.04 -3.65 -2.47
C ARG A 794 18.70 -3.89 -1.01
N ALA A 795 17.43 -3.74 -0.66
CA ALA A 795 16.94 -4.11 0.67
C ALA A 795 17.22 -5.58 0.98
N GLU A 796 17.32 -5.89 2.27
CA GLU A 796 17.71 -7.21 2.77
C GLU A 796 16.92 -8.37 2.16
N ASP A 797 15.61 -8.22 1.97
CA ASP A 797 14.73 -9.25 1.43
C ASP A 797 14.70 -9.31 -0.10
N LEU A 798 15.38 -8.38 -0.75
CA LEU A 798 15.52 -8.32 -2.21
C LEU A 798 16.92 -8.67 -2.70
N ARG A 799 17.76 -9.25 -1.83
CA ARG A 799 19.10 -9.76 -2.16
C ARG A 799 19.22 -11.24 -1.86
N ASP A 800 19.98 -11.92 -2.71
CA ASP A 800 20.35 -13.33 -2.64
C ASP A 800 21.65 -13.58 -1.85
N SER A 801 22.32 -12.50 -1.44
CA SER A 801 23.67 -12.48 -0.87
C SER A 801 23.75 -11.41 0.23
N ALA A 802 24.85 -11.39 0.99
CA ALA A 802 25.07 -10.34 2.00
C ALA A 802 25.35 -8.96 1.39
N ASP A 803 25.76 -8.90 0.11
CA ASP A 803 26.15 -7.67 -0.56
C ASP A 803 24.94 -6.75 -0.78
N VAL A 804 25.01 -5.54 -0.20
CA VAL A 804 23.96 -4.52 -0.34
C VAL A 804 23.89 -4.02 -1.79
N LEU A 805 25.04 -3.75 -2.41
CA LEU A 805 25.12 -3.28 -3.79
C LEU A 805 25.09 -4.46 -4.76
N GLY A 806 24.29 -4.34 -5.81
CA GLY A 806 24.26 -5.32 -6.90
C GLY A 806 23.37 -4.91 -8.07
N GLN A 807 23.40 -5.71 -9.13
CA GLN A 807 22.63 -5.47 -10.36
C GLN A 807 21.25 -6.14 -10.36
N TYR A 808 21.15 -7.30 -9.71
CA TYR A 808 19.95 -8.13 -9.74
C TYR A 808 19.19 -7.99 -8.43
N VAL A 809 17.94 -7.57 -8.53
CA VAL A 809 16.98 -7.51 -7.42
C VAL A 809 16.27 -8.86 -7.37
N MET A 810 16.47 -9.63 -6.30
CA MET A 810 15.73 -10.87 -6.06
C MET A 810 14.28 -10.53 -5.73
N LEU A 811 13.32 -11.16 -6.39
CA LEU A 811 11.89 -11.01 -6.12
C LEU A 811 11.37 -12.31 -5.53
N PRO A 812 10.98 -12.33 -4.24
CA PRO A 812 10.55 -13.57 -3.61
C PRO A 812 9.18 -14.04 -4.15
N PRO A 813 8.85 -15.34 -4.01
CA PRO A 813 7.61 -15.95 -4.46
C PRO A 813 6.36 -15.28 -3.87
N ARG A 814 5.47 -14.73 -4.72
CA ARG A 814 4.22 -14.04 -4.32
C ARG A 814 3.07 -14.29 -5.28
N PHE A 815 1.84 -14.42 -4.77
CA PHE A 815 0.64 -14.40 -5.60
C PHE A 815 0.40 -12.99 -6.14
N ILE A 816 0.22 -12.84 -7.45
CA ILE A 816 -0.11 -11.55 -8.06
C ILE A 816 -1.62 -11.29 -8.03
N GLN A 817 -2.43 -12.34 -8.19
CA GLN A 817 -3.86 -12.24 -7.96
C GLN A 817 -4.14 -12.05 -6.47
N PRO A 818 -5.03 -11.11 -6.07
CA PRO A 818 -5.35 -10.87 -4.67
C PRO A 818 -5.78 -12.16 -3.97
N SER A 819 -5.11 -12.50 -2.87
CA SER A 819 -5.28 -13.79 -2.20
C SER A 819 -5.26 -13.63 -0.68
N ARG A 820 -5.89 -14.56 0.03
CA ARG A 820 -5.88 -14.64 1.50
C ARG A 820 -5.73 -16.06 2.03
N LEU A 821 -5.17 -16.18 3.22
CA LEU A 821 -5.19 -17.41 4.00
C LEU A 821 -6.44 -17.40 4.89
N ALA A 822 -7.39 -18.27 4.62
CA ALA A 822 -8.55 -18.48 5.47
C ALA A 822 -8.24 -19.56 6.50
N PHE A 823 -8.31 -19.20 7.78
CA PHE A 823 -8.18 -20.11 8.91
C PHE A 823 -9.49 -20.12 9.68
N ASP A 824 -10.17 -21.26 9.65
CA ASP A 824 -11.49 -21.43 10.25
C ASP A 824 -11.39 -22.48 11.38
N TRP A 825 -11.64 -22.07 12.63
CA TRP A 825 -11.79 -23.03 13.73
C TRP A 825 -13.01 -23.94 13.48
N ILE A 826 -12.90 -25.24 13.75
CA ILE A 826 -13.98 -26.22 13.49
C ILE A 826 -14.52 -26.74 14.82
N GLN A 827 -15.84 -26.77 14.96
CA GLN A 827 -16.51 -27.34 16.12
C GLN A 827 -16.21 -28.81 16.29
N ALA A 828 -15.95 -29.20 17.53
CA ALA A 828 -15.52 -30.55 17.87
C ALA A 828 -16.57 -31.65 17.58
N ARG A 829 -17.87 -31.34 17.58
CA ARG A 829 -18.95 -32.34 17.43
C ARG A 829 -19.75 -32.25 16.12
N SER A 830 -19.98 -31.04 15.62
CA SER A 830 -20.78 -30.80 14.40
C SER A 830 -19.93 -30.70 13.13
N ALA A 831 -18.60 -30.54 13.26
CA ALA A 831 -17.69 -30.25 12.17
C ALA A 831 -18.02 -28.96 11.37
N GLU A 832 -18.84 -28.07 11.95
CA GLU A 832 -19.12 -26.74 11.40
C GLU A 832 -18.03 -25.72 11.79
N ILE A 833 -17.94 -24.60 11.07
CA ILE A 833 -17.04 -23.49 11.43
C ILE A 833 -17.52 -22.87 12.76
N CYS A 834 -16.59 -22.60 13.67
CA CYS A 834 -16.85 -21.91 14.93
C CYS A 834 -17.01 -20.41 14.70
N ASP A 835 -18.01 -19.82 15.34
CA ASP A 835 -18.10 -18.37 15.52
C ASP A 835 -18.02 -18.05 17.01
N PHE A 836 -16.99 -17.31 17.41
CA PHE A 836 -16.78 -16.99 18.82
C PHE A 836 -17.76 -15.96 19.38
N ASP A 837 -18.57 -15.29 18.56
CA ASP A 837 -19.69 -14.50 19.06
C ASP A 837 -20.86 -15.40 19.50
N LEU A 838 -20.83 -16.68 19.13
CA LEU A 838 -21.70 -17.73 19.65
C LEU A 838 -20.99 -18.55 20.75
N ALA A 839 -21.76 -19.38 21.45
CA ALA A 839 -21.24 -20.37 22.40
C ALA A 839 -20.59 -21.59 21.72
N ASP A 840 -19.85 -21.37 20.62
CA ASP A 840 -19.14 -22.39 19.87
C ASP A 840 -17.76 -22.66 20.48
N SER A 841 -17.27 -23.89 20.35
CA SER A 841 -15.94 -24.27 20.84
C SER A 841 -15.24 -25.26 19.89
N PRO A 842 -13.97 -24.98 19.51
CA PRO A 842 -13.17 -25.92 18.71
C PRO A 842 -12.50 -27.02 19.55
N VAL A 843 -12.65 -26.98 20.88
CA VAL A 843 -11.97 -27.88 21.82
C VAL A 843 -12.59 -29.29 21.73
N CYS A 844 -11.81 -30.26 21.28
CA CYS A 844 -12.20 -31.68 21.23
C CYS A 844 -11.98 -32.40 22.57
N GLY A 845 -11.10 -31.87 23.40
CA GLY A 845 -10.85 -32.34 24.77
C GLY A 845 -9.55 -31.75 25.31
N TRP A 846 -9.31 -31.96 26.60
CA TRP A 846 -8.14 -31.43 27.29
C TRP A 846 -7.15 -32.54 27.64
N LEU A 847 -5.88 -32.21 27.57
CA LEU A 847 -4.76 -33.07 27.89
C LEU A 847 -3.97 -32.42 29.03
N MET A 848 -3.64 -33.18 30.07
CA MET A 848 -2.78 -32.69 31.15
C MET A 848 -1.66 -33.69 31.38
N PRO A 849 -0.40 -33.34 31.06
CA PRO A 849 0.74 -34.17 31.40
C PRO A 849 0.91 -34.18 32.93
N ASN A 850 1.10 -35.37 33.50
CA ASN A 850 1.40 -35.56 34.90
C ASN A 850 2.80 -36.15 35.03
N HIS A 851 3.78 -35.28 35.31
CA HIS A 851 5.19 -35.67 35.43
C HIS A 851 5.47 -36.53 36.67
N ALA A 852 4.61 -36.49 37.70
CA ALA A 852 4.80 -37.27 38.91
C ALA A 852 4.59 -38.77 38.66
N ASP A 853 3.55 -39.13 37.92
CA ASP A 853 3.21 -40.53 37.63
C ASP A 853 3.57 -40.98 36.21
N GLN A 854 4.18 -40.10 35.39
CA GLN A 854 4.42 -40.31 33.95
C GLN A 854 3.14 -40.71 33.19
N THR A 855 2.04 -40.02 33.50
CA THR A 855 0.72 -40.27 32.88
C THR A 855 0.24 -39.07 32.08
N LEU A 856 -0.63 -39.32 31.10
CA LEU A 856 -1.36 -38.26 30.39
C LEU A 856 -2.83 -38.33 30.76
N MET A 857 -3.30 -37.35 31.54
CA MET A 857 -4.70 -37.25 31.94
C MET A 857 -5.54 -36.63 30.82
N ILE A 858 -6.71 -37.21 30.57
CA ILE A 858 -7.62 -36.83 29.50
C ILE A 858 -8.94 -36.34 30.09
N TYR A 859 -9.43 -35.20 29.60
CA TYR A 859 -10.70 -34.62 30.00
C TYR A 859 -11.58 -34.35 28.77
N ASP A 860 -12.89 -34.32 28.99
CA ASP A 860 -13.88 -33.93 27.98
C ASP A 860 -13.82 -32.43 27.64
N GLU A 861 -14.60 -31.98 26.67
CA GLU A 861 -14.64 -30.59 26.20
C GLU A 861 -14.92 -29.57 27.34
N ARG A 862 -15.60 -30.00 28.40
CA ARG A 862 -16.04 -29.18 29.55
C ARG A 862 -15.07 -29.25 30.74
N GLY A 863 -13.97 -29.97 30.62
CA GLY A 863 -12.96 -30.14 31.68
C GLY A 863 -13.27 -31.25 32.68
N SER A 864 -14.18 -32.18 32.39
CA SER A 864 -14.44 -33.35 33.24
C SER A 864 -13.49 -34.50 32.90
N MET A 865 -12.81 -35.08 33.89
CA MET A 865 -11.86 -36.17 33.66
C MET A 865 -12.55 -37.41 33.09
N LEU A 866 -11.97 -37.98 32.03
CA LEU A 866 -12.41 -39.22 31.40
C LEU A 866 -11.56 -40.40 31.86
N GLY A 867 -10.26 -40.21 31.97
CA GLY A 867 -9.28 -41.23 32.34
C GLY A 867 -7.86 -40.75 32.07
N TYR A 868 -6.90 -41.67 32.03
CA TYR A 868 -5.50 -41.37 31.76
C TYR A 868 -4.79 -42.51 31.03
N LEU A 869 -3.75 -42.15 30.27
CA LEU A 869 -2.80 -43.10 29.69
C LEU A 869 -1.60 -43.29 30.62
N ILE A 870 -1.14 -44.53 30.77
CA ILE A 870 0.03 -44.90 31.55
C ILE A 870 0.94 -45.85 30.75
N ALA A 871 2.25 -45.62 30.79
CA ALA A 871 3.25 -46.54 30.26
C ALA A 871 3.58 -47.61 31.31
N THR A 872 3.43 -48.89 30.97
CA THR A 872 3.69 -50.01 31.90
C THR A 872 4.98 -50.74 31.53
N ALA A 873 5.88 -50.89 32.52
CA ALA A 873 7.18 -51.55 32.34
C ALA A 873 7.14 -53.09 32.50
N PHE A 874 6.05 -53.63 33.07
CA PHE A 874 6.02 -55.03 33.53
C PHE A 874 5.60 -56.06 32.46
N ASP A 875 4.83 -55.67 31.44
CA ASP A 875 4.27 -56.58 30.42
C ASP A 875 4.67 -56.19 28.97
N GLY A 876 5.93 -55.77 28.78
CA GLY A 876 6.48 -55.37 27.47
C GLY A 876 5.98 -54.00 27.00
N ASN A 877 6.75 -52.95 27.28
CA ASN A 877 6.65 -51.57 26.76
C ASN A 877 5.26 -51.12 26.22
N GLY A 878 4.21 -51.28 27.04
CA GLY A 878 2.83 -51.10 26.61
C GLY A 878 2.17 -49.87 27.24
N VAL A 879 1.59 -48.99 26.42
CA VAL A 879 0.70 -47.89 26.84
C VAL A 879 -0.70 -48.45 27.06
N GLN A 880 -1.27 -48.21 28.24
CA GLN A 880 -2.60 -48.67 28.62
C GLN A 880 -3.53 -47.50 29.00
N TRP A 881 -4.82 -47.66 28.70
CA TRP A 881 -5.88 -46.75 29.16
C TRP A 881 -6.42 -47.19 30.52
N ARG A 882 -6.63 -46.23 31.42
CA ARG A 882 -7.34 -46.42 32.70
C ARG A 882 -8.44 -45.37 32.85
N ASP A 883 -9.63 -45.82 33.24
CA ASP A 883 -10.75 -44.93 33.51
C ASP A 883 -10.52 -44.05 34.74
N ALA A 884 -11.19 -42.90 34.78
CA ALA A 884 -11.09 -41.97 35.90
C ALA A 884 -11.56 -42.63 37.23
N PRO A 885 -10.70 -42.67 38.27
CA PRO A 885 -11.08 -43.11 39.62
C PRO A 885 -12.27 -42.31 40.15
N GLY A 886 -13.19 -42.94 40.89
CA GLY A 886 -14.36 -42.25 41.45
C GLY A 886 -15.63 -42.27 40.59
N ARG A 887 -15.58 -42.76 39.35
CA ARG A 887 -16.78 -43.04 38.54
C ARG A 887 -17.22 -44.50 38.72
N PRO A 888 -18.52 -44.80 38.91
CA PRO A 888 -19.01 -46.17 38.87
C PRO A 888 -18.66 -46.78 37.51
N ALA A 889 -18.11 -48.01 37.51
CA ALA A 889 -17.82 -48.73 36.28
C ALA A 889 -19.11 -48.77 35.42
N ALA A 890 -18.99 -48.44 34.14
CA ALA A 890 -20.14 -48.51 33.24
C ALA A 890 -20.75 -49.92 33.30
N PRO A 891 -22.09 -50.08 33.26
CA PRO A 891 -22.71 -51.40 33.24
C PRO A 891 -22.10 -52.23 32.11
N ALA A 892 -21.80 -53.50 32.36
CA ALA A 892 -21.05 -54.45 31.51
C ALA A 892 -21.67 -54.77 30.14
N ALA A 893 -22.50 -53.88 29.57
CA ALA A 893 -23.14 -54.00 28.27
C ALA A 893 -22.44 -53.21 27.14
N ALA A 894 -21.28 -52.59 27.36
CA ALA A 894 -20.51 -51.99 26.26
C ALA A 894 -18.99 -51.90 26.58
N GLY A 895 -18.24 -52.93 26.20
CA GLY A 895 -16.78 -52.88 26.06
C GLY A 895 -15.97 -53.69 27.08
N LEU A 896 -14.83 -54.24 26.62
CA LEU A 896 -13.83 -54.90 27.47
C LEU A 896 -13.12 -53.86 28.38
N PRO A 897 -12.62 -54.25 29.58
CA PRO A 897 -11.80 -53.36 30.41
C PRO A 897 -10.61 -52.81 29.61
N GLY A 898 -10.45 -51.49 29.54
CA GLY A 898 -9.39 -50.83 28.76
C GLY A 898 -9.79 -50.36 27.34
N GLU A 899 -11.09 -50.34 27.01
CA GLU A 899 -11.61 -49.64 25.84
C GLU A 899 -11.95 -48.17 26.15
N LEU A 900 -11.80 -47.29 25.15
CA LEU A 900 -12.05 -45.85 25.30
C LEU A 900 -13.57 -45.58 25.46
N PRO A 901 -13.98 -44.65 26.35
CA PRO A 901 -15.39 -44.33 26.59
C PRO A 901 -16.15 -43.91 25.31
N ALA A 902 -17.29 -44.53 25.01
CA ALA A 902 -18.10 -44.22 23.83
C ALA A 902 -18.64 -42.76 23.78
N ALA A 903 -18.78 -42.11 24.95
CA ALA A 903 -19.21 -40.72 25.06
C ALA A 903 -18.11 -39.68 24.78
N MET A 904 -16.85 -40.14 24.65
CA MET A 904 -15.71 -39.30 24.31
C MET A 904 -15.84 -38.73 22.89
N ASN A 905 -15.28 -37.55 22.65
CA ASN A 905 -15.23 -36.93 21.33
C ASN A 905 -14.54 -37.86 20.32
N ALA A 906 -15.08 -37.98 19.10
CA ALA A 906 -14.55 -38.87 18.06
C ALA A 906 -13.09 -38.58 17.71
N GLU A 907 -12.68 -37.31 17.77
CA GLU A 907 -11.31 -36.87 17.45
C GLU A 907 -10.33 -37.24 18.57
N MET A 908 -10.76 -37.08 19.83
CA MET A 908 -10.00 -37.54 20.99
C MET A 908 -9.89 -39.08 21.00
N GLN A 909 -10.96 -39.78 20.64
CA GLN A 909 -10.93 -41.24 20.48
C GLN A 909 -9.97 -41.68 19.37
N GLY A 910 -9.93 -40.95 18.24
CA GLY A 910 -8.99 -41.21 17.14
C GLY A 910 -7.54 -41.03 17.57
N PHE A 911 -7.24 -39.93 18.26
CA PHE A 911 -5.91 -39.64 18.80
C PHE A 911 -5.43 -40.73 19.78
N LEU A 912 -6.22 -41.02 20.81
CA LEU A 912 -5.85 -42.01 21.84
C LEU A 912 -5.88 -43.44 21.29
N GLY A 913 -6.82 -43.73 20.39
CA GLY A 913 -6.96 -45.02 19.74
C GLY A 913 -5.73 -45.40 18.93
N GLU A 914 -5.12 -44.45 18.22
CA GLU A 914 -3.88 -44.69 17.47
C GLU A 914 -2.68 -44.96 18.38
N MET A 915 -2.54 -44.23 19.50
CA MET A 915 -1.50 -44.50 20.51
C MET A 915 -1.64 -45.92 21.10
N LEU A 916 -2.86 -46.31 21.47
CA LEU A 916 -3.15 -47.64 22.00
C LEU A 916 -2.97 -48.74 20.94
N ARG A 917 -3.35 -48.48 19.68
CA ARG A 917 -3.18 -49.42 18.56
C ARG A 917 -1.71 -49.74 18.34
N ARG A 918 -0.85 -48.72 18.26
CA ARG A 918 0.61 -48.90 18.09
C ARG A 918 1.22 -49.67 19.26
N SER A 919 0.80 -49.39 20.48
CA SER A 919 1.26 -50.16 21.63
C SER A 919 0.81 -51.63 21.56
N ARG A 920 -0.44 -51.92 21.18
CA ARG A 920 -0.97 -53.30 21.10
C ARG A 920 -0.42 -54.10 19.92
N GLU A 921 -0.26 -53.47 18.76
CA GLU A 921 0.13 -54.14 17.51
C GLU A 921 1.64 -54.16 17.26
N LEU A 922 2.36 -53.09 17.66
CA LEU A 922 3.80 -52.93 17.41
C LEU A 922 4.65 -53.02 18.69
N GLY A 923 4.05 -53.01 19.89
CA GLY A 923 4.80 -53.01 21.15
C GLY A 923 5.58 -51.71 21.40
N GLU A 924 5.20 -50.61 20.74
CA GLU A 924 5.88 -49.32 20.84
C GLU A 924 5.35 -48.49 22.03
N ASP A 925 6.26 -47.93 22.83
CA ASP A 925 5.94 -46.88 23.80
C ASP A 925 5.94 -45.50 23.12
N VAL A 926 4.74 -45.03 22.75
CA VAL A 926 4.52 -43.72 22.12
C VAL A 926 4.30 -42.62 23.16
N LEU A 927 3.91 -42.97 24.39
CA LEU A 927 3.54 -42.00 25.42
C LEU A 927 4.76 -41.29 26.00
N THR A 928 5.82 -42.03 26.33
CA THR A 928 7.03 -41.44 26.92
C THR A 928 7.69 -40.42 25.98
N PRO A 929 7.91 -40.70 24.68
CA PRO A 929 8.42 -39.70 23.74
C PRO A 929 7.46 -38.52 23.50
N PHE A 930 6.14 -38.76 23.55
CA PHE A 930 5.14 -37.69 23.46
C PHE A 930 5.28 -36.69 24.62
N LEU A 931 5.34 -37.18 25.87
CA LEU A 931 5.51 -36.35 27.06
C LEU A 931 6.81 -35.54 26.98
N ARG A 932 7.94 -36.14 26.55
CA ARG A 932 9.21 -35.42 26.33
C ARG A 932 9.09 -34.31 25.28
N THR A 933 8.34 -34.55 24.21
CA THR A 933 8.09 -33.55 23.16
C THR A 933 7.27 -32.37 23.70
N VAL A 934 6.23 -32.67 24.48
CA VAL A 934 5.41 -31.66 25.19
C VAL A 934 6.28 -30.85 26.15
N ASP A 935 7.14 -31.49 26.93
CA ASP A 935 8.04 -30.82 27.89
C ASP A 935 9.00 -29.87 27.19
N SER A 936 9.57 -30.33 26.08
CA SER A 936 10.47 -29.51 25.26
C SER A 936 9.74 -28.29 24.70
N ALA A 937 8.49 -28.45 24.25
CA ALA A 937 7.67 -27.34 23.78
C ALA A 937 7.34 -26.35 24.91
N LEU A 938 6.85 -26.85 26.06
CA LEU A 938 6.42 -26.03 27.18
C LEU A 938 7.56 -25.28 27.89
N TRP A 939 8.82 -25.68 27.65
CA TRP A 939 9.99 -24.94 28.07
C TRP A 939 10.19 -23.62 27.30
N ASP A 940 9.87 -23.63 26.00
CA ASP A 940 10.02 -22.48 25.10
C ASP A 940 8.76 -21.59 25.10
N VAL A 941 7.57 -22.15 25.33
CA VAL A 941 6.30 -21.39 25.31
C VAL A 941 6.09 -20.59 26.60
N ASP A 942 6.14 -19.26 26.52
CA ASP A 942 5.78 -18.32 27.59
C ASP A 942 4.31 -17.87 27.51
N ARG A 943 3.71 -17.53 28.65
CA ARG A 943 2.34 -17.04 28.72
C ARG A 943 2.30 -15.51 28.81
N PRO A 944 1.28 -14.86 28.23
CA PRO A 944 1.10 -13.42 28.42
C PRO A 944 0.95 -13.10 29.92
N SER A 945 1.49 -11.96 30.36
CA SER A 945 1.54 -11.59 31.80
C SER A 945 0.16 -11.47 32.47
N SER A 946 -0.92 -11.32 31.69
CA SER A 946 -2.31 -11.33 32.18
C SER A 946 -2.85 -12.73 32.51
N ALA A 947 -2.20 -13.78 32.01
CA ALA A 947 -2.54 -15.18 32.24
C ALA A 947 -1.68 -15.74 33.38
N ALA A 948 -1.91 -15.27 34.61
CA ALA A 948 -1.17 -15.73 35.78
C ALA A 948 -1.27 -17.27 35.92
N PRO A 949 -0.17 -17.97 36.24
CA PRO A 949 -0.22 -19.42 36.42
C PRO A 949 -1.09 -19.76 37.64
N GLY A 950 -2.22 -20.43 37.40
CA GLY A 950 -2.95 -21.09 38.47
C GLY A 950 -2.05 -22.14 39.15
N GLY A 951 -2.18 -22.29 40.49
CA GLY A 951 -1.28 -23.11 41.30
C GLY A 951 -1.08 -24.57 40.85
N LEU A 952 -2.01 -25.13 40.07
CA LEU A 952 -1.85 -26.46 39.45
C LEU A 952 -0.68 -26.55 38.47
N SER A 953 -0.47 -25.51 37.65
CA SER A 953 0.51 -25.54 36.55
C SER A 953 1.95 -25.64 37.08
N LEU A 954 2.17 -25.24 38.33
CA LEU A 954 3.46 -25.29 39.02
C LEU A 954 3.78 -26.67 39.60
N PHE A 955 2.78 -27.56 39.77
CA PHE A 955 2.95 -28.81 40.53
C PHE A 955 2.88 -30.08 39.66
N VAL A 956 2.09 -30.08 38.58
CA VAL A 956 1.76 -31.33 37.85
C VAL A 956 2.09 -31.23 36.36
N GLY A 957 1.68 -30.13 35.72
CA GLY A 957 1.85 -29.87 34.30
C GLY A 957 0.89 -28.79 33.80
N ARG A 958 1.14 -28.22 32.62
CA ARG A 958 0.27 -27.21 32.00
C ARG A 958 -0.86 -27.90 31.21
N PRO A 959 -2.12 -27.43 31.32
CA PRO A 959 -3.22 -27.98 30.53
C PRO A 959 -3.07 -27.60 29.05
N LEU A 960 -3.29 -28.58 28.18
CA LEU A 960 -3.24 -28.46 26.73
C LEU A 960 -4.61 -28.78 26.13
N VAL A 961 -4.83 -28.31 24.91
CA VAL A 961 -6.07 -28.53 24.17
C VAL A 961 -5.78 -29.24 22.86
N LEU A 962 -6.62 -30.24 22.55
CA LEU A 962 -6.78 -30.74 21.19
C LEU A 962 -7.91 -29.96 20.51
N ALA A 963 -7.61 -29.20 19.46
CA ALA A 963 -8.58 -28.40 18.71
C ALA A 963 -8.50 -28.66 17.20
N ARG A 964 -9.58 -28.39 16.47
CA ARG A 964 -9.62 -28.58 15.00
C ARG A 964 -9.71 -27.26 14.25
N ALA A 965 -9.05 -27.19 13.11
CA ALA A 965 -9.11 -26.06 12.21
C ALA A 965 -9.07 -26.51 10.74
N ARG A 966 -9.62 -25.67 9.86
CA ARG A 966 -9.54 -25.81 8.40
C ARG A 966 -8.75 -24.64 7.83
N ILE A 967 -7.82 -24.94 6.95
CA ILE A 967 -6.95 -23.95 6.33
C ILE A 967 -7.17 -23.99 4.81
N ARG A 968 -7.43 -22.84 4.21
CA ARG A 968 -7.67 -22.68 2.77
C ARG A 968 -6.94 -21.47 2.21
N LEU A 969 -6.45 -21.59 0.98
CA LEU A 969 -6.10 -20.44 0.17
C LEU A 969 -7.35 -19.96 -0.57
N VAL A 970 -7.67 -18.68 -0.49
CA VAL A 970 -8.83 -18.09 -1.18
C VAL A 970 -8.35 -16.95 -2.06
N GLN A 971 -8.63 -17.05 -3.36
CA GLN A 971 -8.33 -16.00 -4.35
C GLN A 971 -9.55 -15.10 -4.56
N ALA A 972 -9.31 -13.83 -4.92
CA ALA A 972 -10.37 -12.91 -5.34
C ALA A 972 -10.81 -13.25 -6.76
N GLY A 973 -11.90 -14.00 -6.88
CA GLY A 973 -12.43 -14.46 -8.16
C GLY A 973 -11.74 -15.72 -8.70
N PRO A 974 -12.12 -16.18 -9.90
CA PRO A 974 -11.52 -17.35 -10.52
C PRO A 974 -10.01 -17.14 -10.80
N PRO A 975 -9.19 -18.20 -10.86
CA PRO A 975 -7.77 -18.09 -11.17
C PRO A 975 -7.52 -17.35 -12.49
N ALA A 976 -6.61 -16.38 -12.45
CA ALA A 976 -6.21 -15.64 -13.65
C ALA A 976 -5.75 -16.59 -14.77
N ALA A 977 -6.04 -16.21 -16.02
CA ALA A 977 -5.79 -17.04 -17.19
C ALA A 977 -5.02 -16.27 -18.27
N TYR A 978 -4.31 -17.03 -19.12
CA TYR A 978 -3.57 -16.48 -20.24
C TYR A 978 -4.50 -15.81 -21.27
N LYS A 979 -4.19 -14.56 -21.65
CA LYS A 979 -4.94 -13.76 -22.62
C LYS A 979 -4.35 -13.93 -24.03
N GLN A 980 -4.91 -14.84 -24.82
CA GLN A 980 -4.48 -15.07 -26.20
C GLN A 980 -5.21 -14.18 -27.21
N LEU A 981 -4.54 -13.69 -28.26
CA LEU A 981 -5.20 -13.07 -29.43
C LEU A 981 -5.11 -13.99 -30.66
N GLU A 982 -6.27 -14.36 -31.20
CA GLU A 982 -6.35 -15.33 -32.27
C GLU A 982 -5.80 -14.74 -33.60
N PRO A 983 -4.81 -15.36 -34.25
CA PRO A 983 -4.23 -14.84 -35.49
C PRO A 983 -5.21 -14.89 -36.68
N ASN A 984 -5.01 -13.99 -37.65
CA ASN A 984 -5.87 -13.92 -38.85
C ASN A 984 -5.65 -15.10 -39.80
N ASN A 985 -4.40 -15.38 -40.18
CA ASN A 985 -4.05 -16.34 -41.25
C ASN A 985 -3.01 -17.38 -40.82
N LYS A 986 -2.75 -17.53 -39.51
CA LYS A 986 -1.80 -18.50 -38.96
C LYS A 986 -2.56 -19.47 -38.03
N PRO A 987 -2.05 -20.70 -37.81
CA PRO A 987 -2.57 -21.54 -36.75
C PRO A 987 -2.48 -20.81 -35.40
N VAL A 988 -3.48 -21.01 -34.55
CA VAL A 988 -3.52 -20.46 -33.20
C VAL A 988 -2.36 -21.08 -32.40
N PRO A 989 -1.45 -20.30 -31.80
CA PRO A 989 -0.39 -20.83 -30.96
C PRO A 989 -0.99 -21.63 -29.78
N PRO A 990 -0.30 -22.67 -29.27
CA PRO A 990 -0.74 -23.31 -28.04
C PRO A 990 -0.66 -22.31 -26.89
N ILE A 991 -1.66 -22.34 -26.01
CA ILE A 991 -1.64 -21.57 -24.76
C ILE A 991 -0.53 -22.15 -23.88
N PRO A 992 0.33 -21.32 -23.26
CA PRO A 992 1.32 -21.80 -22.30
C PRO A 992 0.66 -22.62 -21.19
N ASP A 993 1.24 -23.77 -20.88
CA ASP A 993 0.75 -24.67 -19.83
C ASP A 993 1.18 -24.15 -18.45
N ILE A 994 0.65 -23.00 -18.04
CA ILE A 994 0.94 -22.35 -16.76
C ILE A 994 -0.33 -22.41 -15.92
N SER A 995 -0.26 -23.08 -14.76
CA SER A 995 -1.43 -23.28 -13.90
C SER A 995 -1.08 -23.11 -12.43
N ILE A 996 -1.79 -22.19 -11.77
CA ILE A 996 -1.69 -22.03 -10.32
C ILE A 996 -2.46 -23.11 -9.56
N ARG A 997 -3.43 -23.78 -10.20
CA ARG A 997 -4.32 -24.77 -9.52
C ARG A 997 -3.55 -25.95 -8.95
N ALA A 998 -2.43 -26.33 -9.57
CA ALA A 998 -1.58 -27.43 -9.10
C ALA A 998 -0.49 -26.97 -8.11
N PHE A 999 -0.43 -25.67 -7.79
CA PHE A 999 0.51 -25.16 -6.80
C PHE A 999 0.06 -25.56 -5.40
N GLU A 1000 1.02 -26.04 -4.61
CA GLU A 1000 0.81 -26.29 -3.18
C GLU A 1000 1.68 -25.31 -2.39
N MET A 1001 1.03 -24.39 -1.69
CA MET A 1001 1.70 -23.36 -0.91
C MET A 1001 2.22 -23.94 0.41
N PRO A 1002 3.54 -23.87 0.69
CA PRO A 1002 4.08 -24.21 2.00
C PRO A 1002 3.57 -23.27 3.08
N LEU A 1003 3.15 -23.84 4.21
CA LEU A 1003 2.72 -23.10 5.39
C LEU A 1003 3.35 -23.73 6.64
N TRP A 1004 4.04 -22.92 7.43
CA TRP A 1004 4.49 -23.31 8.77
C TRP A 1004 3.39 -23.06 9.80
N ILE A 1005 3.12 -24.05 10.63
CA ILE A 1005 2.27 -23.93 11.81
C ILE A 1005 3.18 -23.85 13.04
N GLY A 1006 3.16 -22.69 13.70
CA GLY A 1006 3.95 -22.39 14.88
C GLY A 1006 5.39 -21.96 14.58
N GLU A 1007 5.92 -21.06 15.40
CA GLU A 1007 7.33 -20.63 15.37
C GLU A 1007 8.02 -20.90 16.71
N GLN A 1008 8.95 -21.86 16.74
CA GLN A 1008 9.67 -22.29 17.95
C GLN A 1008 10.42 -21.14 18.62
N ARG A 1009 11.01 -20.22 17.86
CA ARG A 1009 11.79 -19.12 18.44
C ARG A 1009 10.92 -18.00 19.03
N HIS A 1010 9.62 -18.02 18.76
CA HIS A 1010 8.68 -17.04 19.28
C HIS A 1010 8.01 -17.60 20.54
N THR A 1011 8.40 -17.11 21.71
CA THR A 1011 7.97 -17.69 23.00
C THR A 1011 6.45 -17.62 23.22
N GLU A 1012 5.73 -16.64 22.66
CA GLU A 1012 4.25 -16.59 22.75
C GLU A 1012 3.52 -17.51 21.73
N ASP A 1013 4.21 -18.37 20.98
CA ASP A 1013 3.56 -19.34 20.11
C ASP A 1013 3.21 -20.63 20.86
N GLY A 1014 1.91 -20.90 21.03
CA GLY A 1014 1.40 -22.02 21.81
C GLY A 1014 1.43 -23.37 21.11
N THR A 1015 1.94 -23.47 19.88
CA THR A 1015 1.84 -24.70 19.08
C THR A 1015 2.80 -25.77 19.58
N ILE A 1016 2.26 -26.92 19.99
CA ILE A 1016 3.06 -28.09 20.38
C ILE A 1016 3.24 -29.03 19.21
N GLY A 1017 2.17 -29.27 18.45
CA GLY A 1017 2.21 -30.08 17.24
C GLY A 1017 0.84 -30.26 16.62
N PHE A 1018 0.79 -30.95 15.48
CA PHE A 1018 -0.42 -31.10 14.69
C PHE A 1018 -0.50 -32.42 13.93
N PHE A 1019 -1.73 -32.74 13.53
CA PHE A 1019 -2.10 -33.86 12.68
C PHE A 1019 -2.78 -33.34 11.41
N VAL A 1020 -2.43 -33.90 10.26
CA VAL A 1020 -3.09 -33.59 8.98
C VAL A 1020 -4.13 -34.67 8.72
N GLN A 1021 -5.40 -34.27 8.60
CA GLN A 1021 -6.49 -35.21 8.33
C GLN A 1021 -6.56 -35.49 6.81
N SER A 1022 -6.23 -36.72 6.39
CA SER A 1022 -6.49 -37.17 5.02
C SER A 1022 -7.95 -37.62 4.86
N GLY A 1023 -8.59 -37.26 3.75
CA GLY A 1023 -10.04 -37.38 3.52
C GLY A 1023 -10.66 -38.78 3.59
N ASP A 1024 -9.88 -39.84 3.80
CA ASP A 1024 -10.36 -41.21 3.97
C ASP A 1024 -10.32 -41.61 5.46
N SER A 1025 -11.42 -41.34 6.18
CA SER A 1025 -11.75 -41.79 7.55
C SER A 1025 -10.95 -41.22 8.74
N ALA A 1026 -11.67 -40.86 9.82
CA ALA A 1026 -11.13 -40.32 11.08
C ALA A 1026 -10.10 -41.23 11.80
N GLN A 1027 -10.04 -42.52 11.43
CA GLN A 1027 -9.06 -43.47 11.97
C GLN A 1027 -7.67 -43.35 11.33
N HIS A 1028 -7.55 -42.68 10.18
CA HIS A 1028 -6.27 -42.56 9.47
C HIS A 1028 -5.55 -41.22 9.73
N GLY A 1029 -6.25 -40.20 10.23
CA GLY A 1029 -5.72 -38.85 10.41
C GLY A 1029 -4.73 -38.65 11.57
N TYR A 1030 -4.69 -39.56 12.54
CA TYR A 1030 -3.82 -39.45 13.73
C TYR A 1030 -2.54 -40.28 13.66
N ARG A 1031 -2.22 -40.89 12.51
CA ARG A 1031 -1.11 -41.84 12.33
C ARG A 1031 0.30 -41.26 12.47
N GLN A 1032 0.45 -39.95 12.30
CA GLN A 1032 1.72 -39.24 12.32
C GLN A 1032 1.56 -37.90 13.05
N PHE A 1033 2.32 -37.71 14.13
CA PHE A 1033 2.38 -36.47 14.87
C PHE A 1033 3.51 -35.58 14.36
N ASN A 1034 3.16 -34.39 13.86
CA ASN A 1034 4.12 -33.41 13.36
C ASN A 1034 4.38 -32.37 14.45
N SER A 1035 5.64 -32.15 14.80
CA SER A 1035 6.04 -31.12 15.77
C SER A 1035 7.41 -30.55 15.42
N ALA A 1036 7.63 -29.26 15.70
CA ALA A 1036 8.97 -28.65 15.63
C ALA A 1036 9.93 -29.24 16.69
N TYR A 1037 9.37 -29.73 17.81
CA TYR A 1037 10.07 -30.24 18.99
C TYR A 1037 10.28 -31.76 18.98
N ALA A 1038 9.79 -32.47 17.95
CA ALA A 1038 10.05 -33.89 17.80
C ALA A 1038 11.56 -34.16 17.60
N PRO A 1039 12.08 -35.31 18.08
CA PRO A 1039 13.49 -35.66 17.93
C PRO A 1039 13.91 -35.72 16.44
N GLU A 1040 15.17 -35.40 16.15
CA GLU A 1040 15.69 -35.48 14.78
C GLU A 1040 15.56 -36.90 14.23
N ASN A 1041 15.10 -37.01 12.97
CA ASN A 1041 15.09 -38.28 12.26
C ASN A 1041 16.53 -38.77 12.13
N VAL A 1042 16.93 -39.73 12.95
CA VAL A 1042 18.27 -40.32 12.88
C VAL A 1042 18.42 -40.96 11.50
N GLN A 1043 19.41 -40.50 10.72
CA GLN A 1043 19.80 -41.13 9.47
C GLN A 1043 20.03 -42.63 9.70
N GLU A 1044 19.62 -43.45 8.73
CA GLU A 1044 19.43 -44.92 8.69
C GLU A 1044 20.57 -45.85 9.23
N HIS A 1045 21.52 -45.41 10.05
CA HIS A 1045 22.72 -46.18 10.41
C HIS A 1045 23.05 -46.30 11.91
N THR A 1046 22.09 -46.07 12.81
CA THR A 1046 22.22 -46.54 14.21
C THR A 1046 21.33 -47.75 14.45
N PRO A 1047 21.89 -48.95 14.59
CA PRO A 1047 21.14 -50.12 15.03
C PRO A 1047 20.98 -50.04 16.54
N GLU A 1048 19.93 -49.40 17.03
CA GLU A 1048 19.33 -49.59 18.37
C GLU A 1048 18.08 -48.68 18.56
N ASN A 1049 16.91 -49.23 18.24
CA ASN A 1049 15.66 -49.17 19.03
C ASN A 1049 15.01 -47.87 19.58
N GLU A 1050 15.28 -46.64 19.11
CA GLU A 1050 14.64 -45.45 19.74
C GLU A 1050 13.76 -44.51 18.89
N ALA A 1051 13.65 -44.65 17.57
CA ALA A 1051 12.80 -43.74 16.77
C ALA A 1051 11.51 -44.41 16.28
N SER A 1052 10.41 -44.31 17.05
CA SER A 1052 9.07 -44.65 16.52
C SER A 1052 8.76 -43.77 15.32
N GLY A 1053 8.32 -44.37 14.20
CA GLY A 1053 7.89 -43.65 12.99
C GLY A 1053 6.62 -42.80 13.16
N TYR A 1054 6.10 -42.69 14.39
CA TYR A 1054 4.96 -41.85 14.74
C TYR A 1054 5.31 -40.35 14.82
N PHE A 1055 6.49 -39.99 15.34
CA PHE A 1055 6.92 -38.61 15.52
C PHE A 1055 7.69 -38.15 14.28
N ARG A 1056 7.31 -37.00 13.73
CA ARG A 1056 8.03 -36.36 12.64
C ARG A 1056 8.41 -34.95 13.03
N ARG A 1057 9.71 -34.65 12.96
CA ARG A 1057 10.19 -33.27 13.07
C ARG A 1057 9.79 -32.50 11.80
N ASN A 1058 8.60 -31.90 11.86
CA ASN A 1058 7.98 -31.19 10.76
C ASN A 1058 7.04 -30.12 11.30
N ARG A 1059 7.19 -28.91 10.78
CA ARG A 1059 6.26 -27.80 11.04
C ARG A 1059 5.51 -27.32 9.80
N ARG A 1060 5.84 -27.89 8.63
CA ARG A 1060 5.31 -27.51 7.33
C ARG A 1060 4.12 -28.38 6.95
N ILE A 1061 3.09 -27.73 6.43
CA ILE A 1061 2.03 -28.33 5.65
C ILE A 1061 1.96 -27.65 4.28
N ASP A 1062 1.42 -28.34 3.30
CA ASP A 1062 1.22 -27.79 1.97
C ASP A 1062 -0.29 -27.55 1.75
N ILE A 1063 -0.64 -26.33 1.33
CA ILE A 1063 -2.02 -25.88 1.14
C ILE A 1063 -2.29 -25.78 -0.37
N PRO A 1064 -3.27 -26.52 -0.92
CA PRO A 1064 -3.57 -26.47 -2.34
C PRO A 1064 -4.12 -25.10 -2.73
N ALA A 1065 -3.67 -24.58 -3.87
CA ALA A 1065 -4.19 -23.35 -4.45
C ALA A 1065 -5.43 -23.56 -5.35
N ASP A 1066 -5.88 -24.80 -5.54
CA ASP A 1066 -7.11 -25.10 -6.29
C ASP A 1066 -8.34 -24.60 -5.53
N GLU A 1067 -9.11 -23.70 -6.15
CA GLU A 1067 -10.38 -23.17 -5.66
C GLU A 1067 -11.43 -24.25 -5.37
N ARG A 1068 -11.29 -25.44 -5.98
CA ARG A 1068 -12.19 -26.58 -5.78
C ARG A 1068 -11.85 -27.43 -4.56
N ALA A 1069 -10.66 -27.24 -3.98
CA ALA A 1069 -10.27 -27.97 -2.79
C ALA A 1069 -11.06 -27.46 -1.57
N GLU A 1070 -11.61 -28.37 -0.77
CA GLU A 1070 -12.31 -28.03 0.48
C GLU A 1070 -11.36 -27.53 1.58
N GLY A 1071 -10.05 -27.52 1.33
CA GLY A 1071 -9.00 -27.11 2.27
C GLY A 1071 -8.37 -28.24 3.05
N THR A 1072 -7.27 -27.93 3.74
CA THR A 1072 -6.56 -28.88 4.60
C THR A 1072 -7.12 -28.79 6.01
N THR A 1073 -7.69 -29.88 6.50
CA THR A 1073 -8.17 -29.97 7.89
C THR A 1073 -7.05 -30.48 8.79
N VAL A 1074 -6.82 -29.78 9.90
CA VAL A 1074 -5.76 -30.10 10.87
C VAL A 1074 -6.34 -30.23 12.28
N SER A 1075 -5.77 -31.14 13.07
CA SER A 1075 -5.98 -31.22 14.51
C SER A 1075 -4.72 -30.72 15.22
N LEU A 1076 -4.85 -29.69 16.05
CA LEU A 1076 -3.77 -28.96 16.70
C LEU A 1076 -3.72 -29.33 18.19
N ILE A 1077 -2.53 -29.59 18.71
CA ILE A 1077 -2.25 -29.64 20.16
C ILE A 1077 -1.52 -28.34 20.51
N LEU A 1078 -2.08 -27.57 21.44
CA LEU A 1078 -1.57 -26.24 21.79
C LEU A 1078 -1.82 -25.86 23.26
N ASP A 1079 -1.05 -24.89 23.77
CA ASP A 1079 -1.40 -24.18 25.02
C ASP A 1079 -2.53 -23.19 24.72
N PRO A 1080 -3.73 -23.36 25.32
CA PRO A 1080 -4.93 -22.61 24.97
C PRO A 1080 -4.88 -21.13 25.38
N LEU A 1081 -3.92 -20.71 26.21
CA LEU A 1081 -3.76 -19.31 26.62
C LEU A 1081 -2.82 -18.53 25.69
N SER A 1082 -2.15 -19.20 24.76
CA SER A 1082 -1.16 -18.62 23.84
C SER A 1082 -1.74 -18.48 22.42
N SER A 1083 -1.09 -17.68 21.57
CA SER A 1083 -1.47 -17.51 20.16
C SER A 1083 -0.75 -18.54 19.29
N ILE A 1084 -1.27 -18.80 18.09
CA ILE A 1084 -0.67 -19.66 17.06
C ILE A 1084 -0.36 -18.79 15.86
N ARG A 1085 0.84 -18.92 15.29
CA ARG A 1085 1.23 -18.19 14.08
C ARG A 1085 1.30 -19.13 12.88
N LEU A 1086 0.80 -18.64 11.76
CA LEU A 1086 0.82 -19.31 10.47
C LEU A 1086 1.67 -18.47 9.52
N ILE A 1087 2.78 -19.05 9.05
CA ILE A 1087 3.81 -18.33 8.31
C ILE A 1087 4.08 -19.05 6.99
N SER A 1088 3.79 -18.41 5.85
CA SER A 1088 4.07 -18.98 4.53
C SER A 1088 5.20 -18.29 3.78
N GLY A 1089 5.55 -17.05 4.15
CA GLY A 1089 6.38 -16.14 3.36
C GLY A 1089 5.69 -15.56 2.13
N ILE A 1090 4.67 -16.23 1.57
CA ILE A 1090 3.96 -15.79 0.36
C ILE A 1090 2.84 -14.80 0.67
N LEU A 1091 2.22 -14.93 1.85
CA LEU A 1091 1.16 -14.07 2.37
C LEU A 1091 1.57 -13.48 3.74
N PRO A 1092 0.87 -12.43 4.21
CA PRO A 1092 1.04 -11.90 5.57
C PRO A 1092 0.92 -12.97 6.66
N VAL A 1093 1.59 -12.75 7.80
CA VAL A 1093 1.55 -13.69 8.93
C VAL A 1093 0.16 -13.67 9.56
N SER A 1094 -0.43 -14.85 9.75
CA SER A 1094 -1.75 -14.97 10.39
C SER A 1094 -1.60 -15.43 11.83
N GLU A 1095 -2.07 -14.61 12.77
CA GLU A 1095 -2.13 -14.93 14.20
C GLU A 1095 -3.54 -15.40 14.59
N GLN A 1096 -3.63 -16.55 15.26
CA GLN A 1096 -4.88 -17.19 15.64
C GLN A 1096 -4.86 -17.54 17.13
N ARG A 1097 -5.97 -17.30 17.83
CA ARG A 1097 -6.10 -17.64 19.26
C ARG A 1097 -7.52 -18.09 19.58
N ILE A 1098 -7.65 -18.99 20.55
CA ILE A 1098 -8.94 -19.31 21.16
C ILE A 1098 -9.23 -18.26 22.24
N PRO A 1099 -10.33 -17.50 22.16
CA PRO A 1099 -10.66 -16.48 23.15
C PRO A 1099 -10.72 -17.06 24.57
N GLN A 1100 -10.13 -16.34 25.54
CA GLN A 1100 -10.00 -16.80 26.92
C GLN A 1100 -11.37 -17.09 27.57
N GLU A 1101 -12.37 -16.27 27.27
CA GLU A 1101 -13.77 -16.43 27.71
C GLU A 1101 -14.34 -17.83 27.37
N ARG A 1102 -13.89 -18.46 26.27
CA ARG A 1102 -14.40 -19.76 25.81
C ARG A 1102 -13.77 -20.95 26.51
N ILE A 1103 -12.65 -20.75 27.20
CA ILE A 1103 -11.86 -21.81 27.82
C ILE A 1103 -11.80 -21.71 29.35
N GLU A 1104 -12.09 -20.55 29.92
CA GLU A 1104 -11.97 -20.27 31.35
C GLU A 1104 -12.82 -21.20 32.24
N SER A 1105 -14.09 -21.44 31.86
CA SER A 1105 -14.98 -22.34 32.61
C SER A 1105 -14.45 -23.78 32.64
N ALA A 1106 -13.92 -24.28 31.53
CA ALA A 1106 -13.32 -25.60 31.45
C ALA A 1106 -12.01 -25.67 32.25
N LEU A 1107 -11.13 -24.66 32.12
CA LEU A 1107 -9.89 -24.54 32.88
C LEU A 1107 -10.12 -24.55 34.40
N ASN A 1108 -11.16 -23.84 34.88
CA ASN A 1108 -11.52 -23.80 36.28
C ASN A 1108 -12.02 -25.16 36.82
N ARG A 1109 -12.59 -26.02 35.96
CA ARG A 1109 -13.08 -27.36 36.33
C ARG A 1109 -11.98 -28.42 36.35
N LEU A 1110 -10.82 -28.16 35.74
CA LEU A 1110 -9.72 -29.11 35.70
C LEU A 1110 -9.21 -29.41 37.13
N TYR A 1111 -9.14 -30.70 37.45
CA TYR A 1111 -8.58 -31.22 38.71
C TYR A 1111 -7.54 -32.28 38.40
N VAL A 1112 -6.58 -32.43 39.30
CA VAL A 1112 -5.52 -33.45 39.17
C VAL A 1112 -5.82 -34.62 40.08
N MET A 1113 -5.46 -35.83 39.65
CA MET A 1113 -5.42 -37.03 40.46
C MET A 1113 -4.00 -37.62 40.51
N LEU A 1114 -3.41 -37.73 41.70
CA LEU A 1114 -2.09 -38.35 41.88
C LEU A 1114 -2.26 -39.72 42.53
N TYR A 1115 -1.64 -40.76 41.99
CA TYR A 1115 -1.67 -42.06 42.64
C TYR A 1115 -0.89 -42.00 43.97
N THR A 1116 -1.48 -42.53 45.03
CA THR A 1116 -0.86 -42.60 46.35
C THR A 1116 -1.10 -43.98 46.95
N GLY A 1117 -0.01 -44.73 47.16
CA GLY A 1117 -0.12 -46.09 47.67
C GLY A 1117 1.23 -46.76 47.85
N PRO A 1118 1.34 -47.70 48.81
CA PRO A 1118 0.33 -48.02 49.83
C PRO A 1118 0.32 -47.00 50.98
N LEU A 1119 -0.86 -46.49 51.36
CA LEU A 1119 -1.09 -45.68 52.56
C LEU A 1119 -1.53 -46.54 53.74
N LEU A 1120 -0.98 -46.30 54.93
CA LEU A 1120 -1.40 -46.96 56.17
C LEU A 1120 -2.41 -46.09 56.90
N LEU A 1121 -3.69 -46.47 56.87
CA LEU A 1121 -4.81 -45.75 57.47
C LEU A 1121 -5.38 -46.50 58.69
N GLY A 1122 -5.81 -45.77 59.73
CA GLY A 1122 -6.51 -46.28 60.91
C GLY A 1122 -7.95 -45.74 60.98
N GLU A 1123 -8.68 -45.93 62.09
CA GLU A 1123 -10.09 -45.48 62.22
C GLU A 1123 -10.33 -43.95 62.24
N GLY A 1124 -9.27 -43.14 62.25
CA GLY A 1124 -9.35 -41.67 62.23
C GLY A 1124 -9.37 -41.06 60.83
N ARG A 1125 -9.64 -39.76 60.73
CA ARG A 1125 -9.50 -39.02 59.45
C ARG A 1125 -8.05 -39.09 58.94
N PRO A 1126 -7.83 -39.36 57.64
CA PRO A 1126 -6.49 -39.39 57.06
C PRO A 1126 -5.79 -38.02 57.18
N LEU A 1127 -4.58 -38.01 57.77
CA LEU A 1127 -3.71 -36.84 57.88
C LEU A 1127 -2.51 -37.04 56.96
N LEU A 1128 -2.37 -36.20 55.93
CA LEU A 1128 -1.29 -36.29 54.95
C LEU A 1128 -0.50 -34.98 54.91
N PRO A 1129 0.84 -35.03 54.68
CA PRO A 1129 1.63 -33.85 54.40
C PRO A 1129 1.28 -33.35 52.98
N LEU A 1130 0.37 -32.38 52.91
CA LEU A 1130 -0.14 -31.85 51.64
C LEU A 1130 0.43 -30.46 51.37
N THR A 1131 0.80 -30.21 50.12
CA THR A 1131 1.16 -28.87 49.66
C THR A 1131 -0.08 -27.98 49.65
N ARG A 1132 0.01 -26.80 50.25
CA ARG A 1132 -1.06 -25.78 50.17
C ARG A 1132 -1.04 -25.17 48.78
N LEU A 1133 -2.07 -25.45 47.99
CA LEU A 1133 -2.32 -24.78 46.71
C LEU A 1133 -3.35 -23.67 46.92
N PRO A 1134 -3.18 -22.48 46.33
CA PRO A 1134 -4.20 -21.43 46.38
C PRO A 1134 -5.53 -21.94 45.83
N ASP A 1135 -6.63 -21.63 46.53
CA ASP A 1135 -8.01 -21.91 46.14
C ASP A 1135 -8.35 -23.38 45.85
N ARG A 1136 -7.56 -24.33 46.37
CA ARG A 1136 -7.75 -25.77 46.11
C ARG A 1136 -7.72 -26.63 47.36
N GLU A 1137 -8.56 -27.66 47.37
CA GLU A 1137 -8.69 -28.65 48.43
C GLU A 1137 -8.31 -30.04 47.92
N TRP A 1138 -7.71 -30.83 48.81
CA TRP A 1138 -7.32 -32.21 48.53
C TRP A 1138 -8.31 -33.19 49.14
N ALA A 1139 -8.73 -34.20 48.38
CA ALA A 1139 -9.51 -35.34 48.85
C ALA A 1139 -8.78 -36.63 48.48
N LEU A 1140 -8.95 -37.69 49.28
CA LEU A 1140 -8.46 -39.04 48.96
C LEU A 1140 -9.63 -39.88 48.42
N ILE A 1141 -9.43 -40.50 47.26
CA ILE A 1141 -10.35 -41.48 46.64
C ILE A 1141 -9.75 -42.88 46.81
N THR A 1142 -10.50 -43.80 47.42
CA THR A 1142 -10.08 -45.20 47.62
C THR A 1142 -11.19 -46.17 47.22
N PRO A 1143 -10.85 -47.38 46.74
CA PRO A 1143 -11.85 -48.42 46.51
C PRO A 1143 -12.44 -48.89 47.86
N GLY A 1144 -13.77 -48.93 47.94
CA GLY A 1144 -14.52 -49.40 49.12
C GLY A 1144 -14.67 -50.92 49.18
N GLU A 1145 -15.24 -51.42 50.28
CA GLU A 1145 -15.41 -52.87 50.54
C GLU A 1145 -16.35 -53.58 49.55
N ALA A 1146 -17.11 -52.83 48.74
CA ALA A 1146 -18.08 -53.33 47.75
C ALA A 1146 -17.76 -52.89 46.30
N GLU A 1147 -16.48 -52.63 45.98
CA GLU A 1147 -16.01 -52.07 44.69
C GLU A 1147 -16.52 -50.65 44.34
N ASP A 1148 -17.33 -50.03 45.21
CA ASP A 1148 -17.71 -48.62 45.10
C ASP A 1148 -16.55 -47.69 45.51
N TRP A 1149 -16.34 -46.61 44.76
CA TRP A 1149 -15.35 -45.60 45.11
C TRP A 1149 -15.80 -44.73 46.29
N ILE A 1150 -14.93 -44.57 47.29
CA ILE A 1150 -15.17 -43.71 48.46
C ILE A 1150 -14.30 -42.46 48.33
N GLU A 1151 -14.94 -41.29 48.18
CA GLU A 1151 -14.28 -39.97 48.28
C GLU A 1151 -14.35 -39.49 49.74
N THR A 1152 -13.19 -39.15 50.31
CA THR A 1152 -13.10 -38.63 51.69
C THR A 1152 -13.43 -37.13 51.76
N GLN A 1153 -13.78 -36.64 52.96
CA GLN A 1153 -13.86 -35.18 53.21
C GLN A 1153 -12.48 -34.51 52.96
N PRO A 1154 -12.45 -33.19 52.69
CA PRO A 1154 -11.20 -32.46 52.48
C PRO A 1154 -10.15 -32.79 53.55
N LEU A 1155 -8.99 -33.23 53.09
CA LEU A 1155 -7.88 -33.66 53.92
C LEU A 1155 -7.30 -32.47 54.69
N GLN A 1156 -7.03 -32.66 55.98
CA GLN A 1156 -6.34 -31.64 56.77
C GLN A 1156 -4.82 -31.79 56.62
N PRO A 1157 -4.08 -30.68 56.45
CA PRO A 1157 -2.62 -30.72 56.37
C PRO A 1157 -2.05 -31.16 57.72
N SER A 1158 -1.11 -32.12 57.68
CA SER A 1158 -0.40 -32.59 58.87
C SER A 1158 0.30 -31.44 59.62
N ASN A 1159 0.23 -31.46 60.95
CA ASN A 1159 0.84 -30.47 61.86
C ASN A 1159 2.30 -30.80 62.26
N GLY A 1160 2.99 -31.62 61.46
CA GLY A 1160 4.41 -31.94 61.65
C GLY A 1160 4.71 -33.04 62.66
N ASN A 1161 3.69 -33.60 63.34
CA ASN A 1161 3.85 -34.75 64.22
C ASN A 1161 3.37 -36.04 63.52
N ALA A 1162 4.31 -36.87 63.06
CA ALA A 1162 4.00 -38.18 62.48
C ALA A 1162 3.66 -39.20 63.58
N PHE A 1163 2.38 -39.53 63.75
CA PHE A 1163 1.94 -40.64 64.62
C PHE A 1163 1.58 -41.87 63.78
N LEU A 1164 1.91 -43.07 64.26
CA LEU A 1164 1.38 -44.32 63.70
C LEU A 1164 -0.15 -44.34 63.86
N ALA A 1165 -0.86 -44.69 62.80
CA ALA A 1165 -2.32 -44.78 62.80
C ALA A 1165 -2.81 -45.76 63.89
N ALA A 1166 -3.90 -45.40 64.59
CA ALA A 1166 -4.48 -46.27 65.61
C ALA A 1166 -5.05 -47.55 64.96
N PRO A 1167 -4.78 -48.74 65.53
CA PRO A 1167 -5.29 -49.99 64.98
C PRO A 1167 -6.83 -50.07 65.03
N PRO A 1168 -7.48 -50.80 64.09
CA PRO A 1168 -6.86 -51.63 63.04
C PRO A 1168 -6.26 -50.80 61.90
N ILE A 1169 -4.98 -51.05 61.61
CA ILE A 1169 -4.26 -50.42 60.49
C ILE A 1169 -4.60 -51.20 59.22
N ARG A 1170 -5.05 -50.50 58.18
CA ARG A 1170 -5.29 -51.06 56.85
C ARG A 1170 -4.33 -50.42 55.86
N ALA A 1171 -3.73 -51.23 54.99
CA ALA A 1171 -3.03 -50.74 53.82
C ALA A 1171 -4.07 -50.44 52.74
N VAL A 1172 -4.09 -49.21 52.24
CA VAL A 1172 -5.04 -48.75 51.24
C VAL A 1172 -4.28 -48.07 50.11
N GLU A 1173 -4.61 -48.40 48.88
CA GLU A 1173 -4.16 -47.68 47.69
C GLU A 1173 -5.28 -46.74 47.23
N GLY A 1174 -4.91 -45.55 46.75
CA GLY A 1174 -5.89 -44.55 46.35
C GLY A 1174 -5.31 -43.45 45.48
N TRP A 1175 -6.14 -42.44 45.22
CA TRP A 1175 -5.79 -41.28 44.42
C TRP A 1175 -6.04 -40.00 45.22
N LEU A 1176 -5.04 -39.12 45.29
CA LEU A 1176 -5.19 -37.77 45.80
C LEU A 1176 -5.76 -36.87 44.72
N GLN A 1177 -6.96 -36.35 44.96
CA GLN A 1177 -7.66 -35.47 44.06
C GLN A 1177 -7.56 -34.02 44.55
N SER A 1178 -7.13 -33.10 43.69
CA SER A 1178 -7.05 -31.66 43.99
C SER A 1178 -8.04 -30.86 43.15
N LYS A 1179 -9.14 -30.39 43.76
CA LYS A 1179 -10.21 -29.58 43.13
C LYS A 1179 -10.17 -28.13 43.62
N LYS A 1180 -10.75 -27.20 42.87
CA LYS A 1180 -11.02 -25.83 43.36
C LYS A 1180 -12.01 -25.91 44.52
N GLY A 1181 -11.72 -25.25 45.65
CA GLY A 1181 -12.63 -25.21 46.80
C GLY A 1181 -13.96 -24.57 46.39
N GLY A 1182 -15.08 -25.13 46.84
CA GLY A 1182 -16.38 -24.51 46.58
C GLY A 1182 -16.45 -23.16 47.28
N ASP A 1183 -16.96 -22.12 46.61
CA ASP A 1183 -17.30 -20.86 47.26
C ASP A 1183 -18.30 -21.14 48.37
N HIS A 1184 -17.80 -21.23 49.60
CA HIS A 1184 -18.64 -21.06 50.76
C HIS A 1184 -19.08 -19.60 50.73
N GLU A 1185 -20.24 -19.33 50.13
CA GLU A 1185 -21.07 -18.20 50.56
C GLU A 1185 -21.08 -18.24 52.08
N SER A 1186 -20.38 -17.29 52.68
CA SER A 1186 -20.43 -17.01 54.09
C SER A 1186 -21.88 -16.65 54.41
N LYS A 1187 -22.69 -17.64 54.80
CA LYS A 1187 -23.89 -17.35 55.59
C LYS A 1187 -23.40 -16.54 56.77
N PRO A 1188 -23.85 -15.29 56.94
CA PRO A 1188 -23.48 -14.51 58.10
C PRO A 1188 -23.99 -15.28 59.33
N SER A 1189 -23.08 -15.56 60.25
CA SER A 1189 -23.41 -16.11 61.55
C SER A 1189 -24.43 -15.20 62.24
N SER A 1190 -25.64 -15.72 62.44
CA SER A 1190 -26.61 -15.21 63.41
C SER A 1190 -26.15 -15.49 64.84
#